data_AF-A0A3P3Y9S1-F1
#
_entry.id   AF-A0A3P3Y9S1-F1
#
_cell.length_a   1.000
_cell.length_b   1.000
_cell.length_c   1.000
_cell.angle_alpha   90.00
_cell.angle_beta   90.00
_cell.angle_gamma   90.00
#
_symmetry.space_group_name_H-M   'P 1'
#
loop_
_entity.id
_entity.type
_entity.pdbx_description
1 polymer ?
#
loop_
_entity_poly.entity_id
_entity_poly.type
_entity_poly.pdbx_seq_one_letter_code
_entity_poly.pdbx_strand_id
1 'polypeptide(L)'
;MSSDGDEVDDEDAWAAAAAASPSDPPIRGGLPPDAVASLKQSIDAHLRANNIYETVRGIVGGFLSEKQLDFSGEDRVIKALHEKGVIDDIVTALGGGTAVSRPVQPHLPGRVLPNRRYLVVKVRPGRDFVEQVVNESSSGSMLTLYVQFGHQRFCSRPVIAQATPEFNEVFMLDLQSVGSRSRNPAMVPLAKVLHVRHRLHATLVKEDIRSKRREVLSSQHVEWRTVLETGTKSLCLELLSRRTNSDRSPIGLIDLELEIAPSPRPGATGAPLIDPSVIDKQIALEQSTTSANRRRFHSYAKSWWNDYLQIRPDHQQRVIKMFACNEDDERVFVCTFLRPIHCSRILPTALHAARFVRLIPLHVFLSRGYGDVEDHCALLCSLLLGFGLDAYVVCGKKHDGPHTWVMTRESKTRAMFWDSCTGRTYAVEARTMANDLAEKLPFVSIGCLFNHRNFYANVQEDNTARATQWDLTDPMQWKAMTADAIRVLPGCPPITLAMNPIDPVTAAVQLEHSLYDMIEDYRRDNLQAETSWDEHLSHCISPALAAYESQCVTGVSYGNALFQESIRHTIPLRFAFKAFPCQFDHRESGKILAHLLQSKVAVDILRTMSSFVHFALRVHIVPYAENVAATWVILGVKWRTS
;
A
#
# COMPACT_ATOMS: atom_id res chain seq x y z
N MET A 1 23.72 66.27 4.48
CA MET A 1 24.89 65.53 3.97
C MET A 1 24.54 64.06 4.21
N SER A 2 23.92 63.34 3.26
CA SER A 2 24.52 62.74 2.04
C SER A 2 25.63 61.72 2.41
N SER A 3 25.66 60.47 1.92
CA SER A 3 24.88 59.82 0.84
C SER A 3 24.97 58.27 0.91
N ASP A 4 23.94 57.61 0.37
CA ASP A 4 23.87 56.41 -0.51
C ASP A 4 25.05 55.42 -0.73
N GLY A 5 24.68 54.17 -1.04
CA GLY A 5 25.47 53.09 -1.68
C GLY A 5 26.17 52.10 -0.72
N ASP A 6 26.35 50.81 -1.03
CA ASP A 6 25.87 49.95 -2.14
C ASP A 6 25.97 48.45 -1.73
N GLU A 7 25.41 47.54 -2.54
CA GLU A 7 25.64 46.08 -2.48
C GLU A 7 27.04 45.70 -3.01
N VAL A 8 27.53 44.48 -2.69
CA VAL A 8 28.15 43.47 -3.59
C VAL A 8 29.03 42.46 -2.83
N ASP A 9 28.83 41.18 -3.19
CA ASP A 9 29.67 39.97 -3.13
C ASP A 9 30.96 39.86 -2.28
N ASP A 10 31.09 38.72 -1.61
CA ASP A 10 32.36 38.06 -1.25
C ASP A 10 32.20 36.53 -1.45
N GLU A 11 32.40 36.06 -2.68
CA GLU A 11 32.99 34.72 -2.92
C GLU A 11 34.50 34.77 -2.60
N ASP A 12 35.17 33.61 -2.51
CA ASP A 12 36.62 33.44 -2.31
C ASP A 12 37.25 33.79 -0.94
N ALA A 13 37.13 32.87 0.03
CA ALA A 13 37.97 32.88 1.24
C ALA A 13 38.33 31.50 1.86
N TRP A 14 38.67 30.46 1.07
CA TRP A 14 39.50 29.33 1.57
C TRP A 14 40.36 28.58 0.50
N ALA A 15 40.38 29.01 -0.76
CA ALA A 15 41.09 28.29 -1.82
C ALA A 15 42.61 28.62 -1.90
N ALA A 16 43.43 28.13 -0.96
CA ALA A 16 44.90 28.26 -1.08
C ALA A 16 45.74 27.22 -0.30
N ALA A 17 45.84 25.97 -0.80
CA ALA A 17 46.93 25.04 -0.44
C ALA A 17 47.07 23.82 -1.40
N ALA A 18 47.09 24.02 -2.71
CA ALA A 18 47.27 22.93 -3.69
C ALA A 18 48.68 22.92 -4.29
N ALA A 19 49.65 22.26 -3.65
CA ALA A 19 50.99 22.00 -4.23
C ALA A 19 51.80 20.91 -3.48
N ALA A 20 51.40 19.64 -3.58
CA ALA A 20 52.31 18.49 -3.36
C ALA A 20 51.68 17.18 -3.87
N SER A 21 52.08 16.72 -5.06
CA SER A 21 51.72 15.38 -5.54
C SER A 21 52.71 14.34 -5.01
N PRO A 22 52.22 13.19 -4.52
CA PRO A 22 52.87 11.91 -4.69
C PRO A 22 52.07 11.06 -5.70
N SER A 23 52.78 10.52 -6.69
CA SER A 23 52.25 9.54 -7.63
C SER A 23 52.03 8.18 -6.95
N ASP A 24 50.89 7.54 -7.18
CA ASP A 24 50.59 6.16 -6.76
C ASP A 24 49.85 5.39 -7.89
N PRO A 25 49.73 4.04 -7.84
CA PRO A 25 50.28 3.18 -8.90
C PRO A 25 49.26 2.69 -9.96
N PRO A 26 49.75 2.13 -11.09
CA PRO A 26 48.87 1.66 -12.17
C PRO A 26 48.16 0.34 -11.83
N ILE A 27 46.82 0.37 -11.82
CA ILE A 27 45.98 -0.83 -11.70
C ILE A 27 46.01 -1.60 -13.04
N ARG A 28 46.89 -2.61 -13.13
CA ARG A 28 46.89 -3.59 -14.23
C ARG A 28 45.83 -4.67 -13.99
N GLY A 29 44.63 -4.47 -14.54
CA GLY A 29 43.59 -5.50 -14.65
C GLY A 29 43.78 -6.42 -15.85
N GLY A 30 44.89 -7.16 -15.92
CA GLY A 30 45.14 -8.16 -16.98
C GLY A 30 45.12 -9.58 -16.44
N LEU A 31 44.36 -10.48 -17.08
CA LEU A 31 44.39 -11.91 -16.75
C LEU A 31 45.80 -12.48 -16.91
N PRO A 32 46.29 -13.34 -15.98
CA PRO A 32 47.63 -13.90 -16.07
C PRO A 32 47.80 -14.75 -17.35
N PRO A 33 48.98 -14.71 -18.00
CA PRO A 33 49.18 -15.29 -19.33
C PRO A 33 48.92 -16.80 -19.37
N ASP A 34 49.19 -17.52 -18.29
CA ASP A 34 48.93 -18.96 -18.18
C ASP A 34 47.43 -19.28 -18.13
N ALA A 35 46.62 -18.42 -17.51
CA ALA A 35 45.16 -18.54 -17.54
C ALA A 35 44.61 -18.23 -18.95
N VAL A 36 45.18 -17.27 -19.66
CA VAL A 36 44.81 -16.97 -21.06
C VAL A 36 45.20 -18.12 -21.99
N ALA A 37 46.35 -18.76 -21.78
CA ALA A 37 46.77 -19.94 -22.54
C ALA A 37 45.84 -21.14 -22.27
N SER A 38 45.50 -21.40 -21.01
CA SER A 38 44.55 -22.44 -20.61
C SER A 38 43.14 -22.19 -21.17
N LEU A 39 42.63 -20.96 -21.11
CA LEU A 39 41.35 -20.58 -21.72
C LEU A 39 41.37 -20.84 -23.23
N LYS A 40 42.41 -20.38 -23.94
CA LYS A 40 42.56 -20.61 -25.38
C LYS A 40 42.58 -22.09 -25.73
N GLN A 41 43.30 -22.91 -24.97
CA GLN A 41 43.37 -24.36 -25.21
C GLN A 41 42.02 -25.04 -24.96
N SER A 42 41.26 -24.61 -23.96
CA SER A 42 39.91 -25.11 -23.67
C SER A 42 38.89 -24.69 -24.74
N ILE A 43 38.97 -23.43 -25.21
CA ILE A 43 38.19 -22.90 -26.34
C ILE A 43 38.47 -23.71 -27.62
N ASP A 44 39.73 -23.90 -27.99
CA ASP A 44 40.12 -24.62 -29.22
C ASP A 44 39.69 -26.09 -29.18
N ALA A 45 39.77 -26.73 -28.00
CA ALA A 45 39.27 -28.10 -27.80
C ALA A 45 37.73 -28.19 -27.95
N HIS A 46 36.98 -27.23 -27.40
CA HIS A 46 35.53 -27.22 -27.45
C HIS A 46 34.98 -26.89 -28.85
N LEU A 47 35.60 -25.93 -29.55
CA LEU A 47 35.26 -25.58 -30.93
C LEU A 47 35.51 -26.75 -31.91
N ARG A 48 36.47 -27.62 -31.62
CA ARG A 48 36.69 -28.89 -32.36
C ARG A 48 35.65 -29.95 -31.99
N ALA A 49 35.32 -30.12 -30.71
CA ALA A 49 34.36 -31.12 -30.25
C ALA A 49 32.94 -30.94 -30.83
N ASN A 50 32.52 -29.68 -31.04
CA ASN A 50 31.19 -29.33 -31.57
C ASN A 50 31.16 -29.03 -33.08
N ASN A 51 32.21 -29.38 -33.85
CA ASN A 51 32.34 -29.11 -35.30
C ASN A 51 32.14 -27.64 -35.73
N ILE A 52 32.29 -26.68 -34.82
CA ILE A 52 31.99 -25.26 -35.06
C ILE A 52 32.90 -24.69 -36.17
N TYR A 53 34.15 -25.15 -36.27
CA TYR A 53 35.05 -24.77 -37.37
C TYR A 53 34.55 -25.18 -38.76
N GLU A 54 33.83 -26.29 -38.93
CA GLU A 54 33.26 -26.67 -40.22
C GLU A 54 32.04 -25.80 -40.57
N THR A 55 31.19 -25.50 -39.59
CA THR A 55 30.07 -24.57 -39.75
C THR A 55 30.55 -23.17 -40.14
N VAL A 56 31.58 -22.64 -39.47
CA VAL A 56 32.21 -21.36 -39.80
C VAL A 56 32.89 -21.42 -41.18
N ARG A 57 33.63 -22.49 -41.51
CA ARG A 57 34.25 -22.68 -42.83
C ARG A 57 33.22 -22.79 -43.95
N GLY A 58 32.07 -23.41 -43.71
CA GLY A 58 30.95 -23.48 -44.67
C GLY A 58 30.30 -22.12 -44.91
N ILE A 59 30.12 -21.32 -43.85
CA ILE A 59 29.60 -19.95 -43.95
C ILE A 59 30.58 -19.06 -44.72
N VAL A 60 31.87 -19.06 -44.36
CA VAL A 60 32.92 -18.29 -45.06
C VAL A 60 33.12 -18.78 -46.51
N GLY A 61 33.03 -20.09 -46.76
CA GLY A 61 33.07 -20.67 -48.10
C GLY A 61 31.88 -20.24 -48.98
N GLY A 62 30.69 -20.08 -48.39
CA GLY A 62 29.54 -19.48 -49.07
C GLY A 62 29.80 -18.03 -49.49
N PHE A 63 30.33 -17.21 -48.59
CA PHE A 63 30.68 -15.81 -48.90
C PHE A 63 31.81 -15.67 -49.93
N LEU A 64 32.75 -16.61 -50.01
CA LEU A 64 33.81 -16.63 -51.04
C LEU A 64 33.31 -17.07 -52.43
N SER A 65 32.12 -17.67 -52.52
CA SER A 65 31.49 -18.03 -53.80
C SER A 65 30.79 -16.84 -54.48
N GLU A 66 30.41 -15.81 -53.72
CA GLU A 66 29.82 -14.59 -54.26
C GLU A 66 30.94 -13.59 -54.60
N LYS A 67 31.24 -13.43 -55.90
CA LYS A 67 32.28 -12.50 -56.38
C LYS A 67 31.87 -11.03 -56.20
N GLN A 68 31.94 -10.52 -54.98
CA GLN A 68 31.97 -9.09 -54.68
C GLN A 68 32.87 -8.82 -53.46
N LEU A 69 34.14 -8.52 -53.74
CA LEU A 69 35.10 -8.07 -52.75
C LEU A 69 34.91 -6.58 -52.49
N ASP A 70 34.39 -6.24 -51.32
CA ASP A 70 34.60 -4.93 -50.70
C ASP A 70 34.83 -5.12 -49.19
N PHE A 71 35.82 -4.40 -48.65
CA PHE A 71 36.40 -4.70 -47.33
C PHE A 71 35.58 -4.11 -46.16
N SER A 72 34.49 -4.78 -45.78
CA SER A 72 33.84 -4.65 -44.45
C SER A 72 33.22 -5.96 -43.94
N GLY A 73 33.86 -7.09 -44.28
CA GLY A 73 33.29 -8.43 -44.11
C GLY A 73 33.06 -8.88 -42.66
N GLU A 74 33.82 -8.37 -41.68
CA GLU A 74 33.78 -8.85 -40.29
C GLU A 74 32.41 -8.63 -39.64
N ASP A 75 31.83 -7.43 -39.73
CA ASP A 75 30.50 -7.13 -39.17
C ASP A 75 29.39 -7.97 -39.82
N ARG A 76 29.47 -8.26 -41.12
CA ARG A 76 28.47 -9.09 -41.82
C ARG A 76 28.58 -10.56 -41.40
N VAL A 77 29.80 -11.07 -41.19
CA VAL A 77 30.03 -12.43 -40.68
C VAL A 77 29.59 -12.54 -39.21
N ILE A 78 29.93 -11.58 -38.37
CA ILE A 78 29.48 -11.51 -36.96
C ILE A 78 27.95 -11.46 -36.90
N LYS A 79 27.30 -10.62 -37.71
CA LYS A 79 25.84 -10.53 -37.77
C LYS A 79 25.19 -11.84 -38.25
N ALA A 80 25.75 -12.50 -39.26
CA ALA A 80 25.26 -13.80 -39.74
C ALA A 80 25.45 -14.93 -38.71
N LEU A 81 26.50 -14.86 -37.87
CA LEU A 81 26.70 -15.79 -36.75
C LEU A 81 25.74 -15.50 -35.58
N HIS A 82 25.36 -14.24 -35.37
CA HIS A 82 24.31 -13.85 -34.41
C HIS A 82 22.91 -14.30 -34.87
N GLU A 83 22.56 -14.05 -36.14
CA GLU A 83 21.26 -14.46 -36.73
C GLU A 83 21.08 -15.99 -36.75
N LYS A 84 22.18 -16.76 -36.69
CA LYS A 84 22.17 -18.23 -36.57
C LYS A 84 22.40 -18.75 -35.13
N GLY A 85 22.44 -17.88 -34.12
CA GLY A 85 22.57 -18.25 -32.70
C GLY A 85 23.93 -18.78 -32.26
N VAL A 86 24.92 -18.86 -33.16
CA VAL A 86 26.24 -19.48 -32.88
C VAL A 86 27.02 -18.70 -31.82
N ILE A 87 26.85 -17.37 -31.78
CA ILE A 87 27.47 -16.51 -30.76
C ILE A 87 26.80 -16.74 -29.40
N ASP A 88 25.49 -16.87 -29.35
CA ASP A 88 24.74 -17.09 -28.10
C ASP A 88 25.04 -18.47 -27.49
N ASP A 89 25.21 -19.50 -28.33
CA ASP A 89 25.68 -20.83 -27.92
C ASP A 89 27.10 -20.78 -27.32
N ILE A 90 28.02 -20.04 -27.94
CA ILE A 90 29.39 -19.85 -27.44
C ILE A 90 29.41 -19.05 -26.13
N VAL A 91 28.61 -17.99 -26.01
CA VAL A 91 28.48 -17.19 -24.76
C VAL A 91 27.89 -18.05 -23.63
N THR A 92 26.89 -18.88 -23.94
CA THR A 92 26.28 -19.80 -22.97
C THR A 92 27.28 -20.89 -22.53
N ALA A 93 28.11 -21.40 -23.45
CA ALA A 93 29.12 -22.41 -23.14
C ALA A 93 30.33 -21.87 -22.35
N LEU A 94 30.68 -20.58 -22.50
CA LEU A 94 31.86 -19.98 -21.87
C LEU A 94 31.67 -19.55 -20.41
N GLY A 95 30.50 -19.80 -19.79
CA GLY A 95 30.35 -19.79 -18.33
C GLY A 95 30.54 -18.43 -17.65
N GLY A 96 30.50 -17.33 -18.41
CA GLY A 96 30.41 -15.97 -17.86
C GLY A 96 29.02 -15.74 -17.29
N GLY A 97 28.85 -15.99 -15.99
CA GLY A 97 27.55 -16.00 -15.33
C GLY A 97 26.84 -14.64 -15.27
N THR A 98 26.20 -14.23 -16.36
CA THR A 98 24.95 -13.48 -16.25
C THR A 98 23.85 -14.47 -15.89
N ALA A 99 23.10 -14.18 -14.83
CA ALA A 99 22.01 -15.05 -14.41
C ALA A 99 20.99 -15.16 -15.55
N VAL A 100 20.84 -16.35 -16.14
CA VAL A 100 19.70 -16.68 -17.01
C VAL A 100 18.46 -16.35 -16.19
N SER A 101 17.79 -15.26 -16.57
CA SER A 101 16.65 -14.76 -15.80
C SER A 101 15.54 -15.79 -15.87
N ARG A 102 15.38 -16.53 -14.77
CA ARG A 102 14.24 -17.42 -14.55
C ARG A 102 12.99 -16.66 -14.99
N PRO A 103 12.15 -17.20 -15.90
CA PRO A 103 11.00 -16.46 -16.41
C PRO A 103 10.16 -16.02 -15.23
N VAL A 104 10.09 -14.70 -15.02
CA VAL A 104 9.41 -14.12 -13.87
C VAL A 104 7.95 -14.52 -13.94
N GLN A 105 7.48 -15.26 -12.94
CA GLN A 105 6.07 -15.64 -12.88
C GLN A 105 5.24 -14.36 -12.78
N PRO A 106 4.30 -14.12 -13.71
CA PRO A 106 3.52 -12.90 -13.69
C PRO A 106 2.61 -12.87 -12.47
N HIS A 107 2.44 -11.69 -11.90
CA HIS A 107 1.41 -11.40 -10.90
C HIS A 107 0.05 -11.42 -11.60
N LEU A 108 -0.73 -12.46 -11.32
CA LEU A 108 -2.01 -12.73 -11.97
C LEU A 108 -3.18 -12.16 -11.16
N PRO A 109 -4.29 -11.72 -11.81
CA PRO A 109 -5.49 -11.22 -11.15
C PRO A 109 -6.35 -12.36 -10.56
N GLY A 110 -5.70 -13.39 -10.00
CA GLY A 110 -6.29 -14.69 -9.70
C GLY A 110 -6.32 -15.59 -10.93
N ARG A 111 -7.50 -16.11 -11.30
CA ARG A 111 -7.66 -17.07 -12.40
C ARG A 111 -7.67 -16.36 -13.76
N VAL A 112 -6.62 -16.53 -14.55
CA VAL A 112 -6.59 -16.12 -15.97
C VAL A 112 -7.63 -16.91 -16.77
N LEU A 113 -8.38 -16.22 -17.63
CA LEU A 113 -9.42 -16.78 -18.48
C LEU A 113 -9.08 -16.53 -19.96
N PRO A 114 -9.10 -17.56 -20.83
CA PRO A 114 -8.65 -17.42 -22.23
C PRO A 114 -9.50 -16.47 -23.08
N ASN A 115 -10.77 -16.26 -22.71
CA ASN A 115 -11.70 -15.38 -23.42
C ASN A 115 -11.65 -13.91 -22.94
N ARG A 116 -10.66 -13.52 -22.13
CA ARG A 116 -10.50 -12.16 -21.62
C ARG A 116 -9.33 -11.42 -22.28
N ARG A 117 -9.38 -10.08 -22.20
CA ARG A 117 -8.27 -9.20 -22.60
C ARG A 117 -7.58 -8.66 -21.38
N TYR A 118 -6.27 -8.64 -21.44
CA TYR A 118 -5.39 -8.21 -20.37
C TYR A 118 -4.39 -7.18 -20.89
N LEU A 119 -4.01 -6.24 -20.04
CA LEU A 119 -2.84 -5.41 -20.20
C LEU A 119 -1.73 -6.04 -19.37
N VAL A 120 -0.69 -6.54 -20.04
CA VAL A 120 0.53 -7.03 -19.41
C VAL A 120 1.47 -5.83 -19.27
N VAL A 121 1.95 -5.59 -18.06
CA VAL A 121 2.91 -4.53 -17.72
C VAL A 121 4.19 -5.20 -17.25
N LYS A 122 5.24 -5.16 -18.06
CA LYS A 122 6.57 -5.66 -17.68
C LYS A 122 7.37 -4.48 -17.16
N VAL A 123 7.85 -4.59 -15.93
CA VAL A 123 8.66 -3.57 -15.26
C VAL A 123 10.13 -3.95 -15.41
N ARG A 124 10.91 -3.05 -16.02
CA ARG A 124 12.36 -3.18 -16.18
C ARG A 124 13.09 -2.54 -14.98
N PRO A 125 14.41 -2.78 -14.81
CA PRO A 125 15.19 -2.13 -13.77
C PRO A 125 15.08 -0.61 -13.84
N GLY A 126 15.07 0.03 -12.67
CA GLY A 126 15.09 1.48 -12.59
C GLY A 126 16.49 2.04 -12.92
N ARG A 127 16.54 3.32 -13.28
CA ARG A 127 17.78 4.11 -13.41
C ARG A 127 17.63 5.48 -12.74
N ASP A 128 18.76 6.12 -12.48
CA ASP A 128 18.85 7.51 -12.00
C ASP A 128 18.23 7.77 -10.62
N PHE A 129 18.25 6.77 -9.71
CA PHE A 129 17.76 6.91 -8.33
C PHE A 129 18.75 7.62 -7.39
N VAL A 130 19.23 8.81 -7.78
CA VAL A 130 20.38 9.51 -7.18
C VAL A 130 20.15 9.84 -5.69
N GLU A 131 18.96 10.34 -5.32
CA GLU A 131 18.62 10.67 -3.92
C GLU A 131 18.70 9.46 -2.96
N GLN A 132 18.63 8.23 -3.49
CA GLN A 132 18.74 7.00 -2.69
C GLN A 132 20.19 6.56 -2.44
N VAL A 133 21.16 7.10 -3.20
CA VAL A 133 22.60 6.84 -3.04
C VAL A 133 23.23 7.81 -2.03
N VAL A 134 22.85 9.09 -2.08
CA VAL A 134 23.47 10.14 -1.24
C VAL A 134 23.18 9.94 0.26
N ASN A 135 22.11 9.23 0.62
CA ASN A 135 21.73 8.92 2.01
C ASN A 135 22.44 7.68 2.60
N GLU A 136 23.67 7.38 2.17
CA GLU A 136 24.44 6.18 2.57
C GLU A 136 24.77 6.09 4.08
N SER A 137 24.54 7.15 4.87
CA SER A 137 24.83 7.18 6.30
C SER A 137 23.97 6.26 7.18
N SER A 138 22.95 5.58 6.65
CA SER A 138 22.08 4.68 7.43
C SER A 138 21.53 3.47 6.66
N SER A 139 22.45 2.54 6.39
CA SER A 139 22.24 1.13 5.96
C SER A 139 20.81 0.53 6.04
N GLY A 140 20.28 0.17 4.85
CA GLY A 140 19.22 -0.84 4.69
C GLY A 140 17.81 -0.30 4.50
N SER A 141 17.51 0.20 3.30
CA SER A 141 16.13 0.46 2.84
C SER A 141 15.78 -0.40 1.63
N MET A 142 14.53 -0.82 1.54
CA MET A 142 13.96 -1.52 0.39
C MET A 142 12.97 -0.62 -0.36
N LEU A 143 12.91 -0.73 -1.68
CA LEU A 143 11.89 -0.13 -2.54
C LEU A 143 10.87 -1.19 -2.96
N THR A 144 9.60 -0.82 -3.02
CA THR A 144 8.51 -1.65 -3.54
C THR A 144 7.63 -0.81 -4.46
N LEU A 145 7.40 -1.29 -5.68
CA LEU A 145 6.52 -0.67 -6.66
C LEU A 145 5.12 -1.29 -6.55
N TYR A 146 4.14 -0.50 -6.17
CA TYR A 146 2.73 -0.88 -6.17
C TYR A 146 2.07 -0.45 -7.48
N VAL A 147 1.26 -1.33 -8.06
CA VAL A 147 0.57 -1.10 -9.33
C VAL A 147 -0.93 -1.34 -9.13
N GLN A 148 -1.74 -0.31 -9.41
CA GLN A 148 -3.20 -0.38 -9.34
C GLN A 148 -3.84 -0.10 -10.69
N PHE A 149 -4.85 -0.89 -11.04
CA PHE A 149 -5.66 -0.72 -12.24
C PHE A 149 -7.15 -0.95 -11.93
N GLY A 150 -7.87 0.15 -11.69
CA GLY A 150 -9.25 0.09 -11.19
C GLY A 150 -9.29 -0.58 -9.81
N HIS A 151 -9.86 -1.78 -9.76
CA HIS A 151 -10.02 -2.64 -8.58
C HIS A 151 -8.97 -3.77 -8.52
N GLN A 152 -7.93 -3.72 -9.34
CA GLN A 152 -6.84 -4.69 -9.31
C GLN A 152 -5.62 -4.02 -8.69
N ARG A 153 -4.99 -4.66 -7.72
CA ARG A 153 -3.81 -4.14 -7.00
C ARG A 153 -2.75 -5.22 -6.92
N PHE A 154 -1.52 -4.83 -7.20
CA PHE A 154 -0.33 -5.68 -7.22
C PHE A 154 0.85 -4.94 -6.60
N CYS A 155 1.89 -5.67 -6.22
CA CYS A 155 3.17 -5.10 -5.79
C CYS A 155 4.34 -5.92 -6.33
N SER A 156 5.47 -5.25 -6.57
CA SER A 156 6.74 -5.92 -6.83
C SER A 156 7.19 -6.71 -5.60
N ARG A 157 8.18 -7.59 -5.76
CA ARG A 157 9.03 -7.95 -4.62
C ARG A 157 9.77 -6.70 -4.13
N PRO A 158 10.10 -6.61 -2.82
CA PRO A 158 11.00 -5.57 -2.33
C PRO A 158 12.40 -5.74 -2.94
N VAL A 159 12.97 -4.65 -3.45
CA VAL A 159 14.34 -4.58 -3.99
C VAL A 159 15.16 -3.59 -3.16
N ILE A 160 16.50 -3.70 -3.15
CA ILE A 160 17.35 -2.77 -2.39
C ILE A 160 17.24 -1.36 -2.97
N ALA A 161 17.17 -0.34 -2.10
CA ALA A 161 17.23 1.06 -2.51
C ALA A 161 18.66 1.41 -2.95
N GLN A 162 18.87 1.57 -4.25
CA GLN A 162 20.15 1.87 -4.91
C GLN A 162 19.91 2.67 -6.20
N ALA A 163 20.96 3.17 -6.86
CA ALA A 163 20.88 3.97 -8.09
C ALA A 163 20.07 3.29 -9.23
N THR A 164 20.21 1.96 -9.32
CA THR A 164 19.59 1.11 -10.33
C THR A 164 18.82 -0.03 -9.65
N PRO A 165 17.61 0.23 -9.11
CA PRO A 165 16.85 -0.79 -8.41
C PRO A 165 16.39 -1.89 -9.37
N GLU A 166 16.71 -3.15 -9.06
CA GLU A 166 16.51 -4.32 -9.93
C GLU A 166 15.05 -4.80 -9.98
N PHE A 167 14.14 -3.91 -10.35
CA PHE A 167 12.78 -4.32 -10.70
C PHE A 167 12.79 -5.22 -11.93
N ASN A 168 12.26 -6.43 -11.77
CA ASN A 168 12.02 -7.37 -12.87
C ASN A 168 10.73 -8.13 -12.51
N GLU A 169 9.61 -7.54 -12.90
CA GLU A 169 8.25 -7.95 -12.50
C GLU A 169 7.30 -7.86 -13.69
N VAL A 170 6.29 -8.72 -13.73
CA VAL A 170 5.26 -8.72 -14.77
C VAL A 170 3.89 -8.71 -14.12
N PHE A 171 3.10 -7.66 -14.35
CA PHE A 171 1.73 -7.53 -13.84
C PHE A 171 0.72 -7.79 -14.95
N MET A 172 -0.30 -8.62 -14.71
CA MET A 172 -1.34 -8.93 -15.70
C MET A 172 -2.70 -8.36 -15.26
N LEU A 173 -3.16 -7.32 -15.95
CA LEU A 173 -4.31 -6.51 -15.57
C LEU A 173 -5.53 -6.85 -16.45
N ASP A 174 -6.63 -7.32 -15.89
CA ASP A 174 -7.87 -7.61 -16.62
C ASP A 174 -8.54 -6.31 -17.10
N LEU A 175 -8.69 -6.15 -18.42
CA LEU A 175 -9.30 -4.97 -19.06
C LEU A 175 -10.82 -5.06 -19.18
N GLN A 176 -11.42 -6.21 -18.86
CA GLN A 176 -12.87 -6.46 -18.99
C GLN A 176 -13.60 -6.41 -17.64
N SER A 177 -12.88 -6.30 -16.52
CA SER A 177 -13.44 -6.42 -15.19
C SER A 177 -14.07 -5.10 -14.68
N VAL A 178 -15.18 -4.70 -15.31
CA VAL A 178 -16.26 -3.95 -14.65
C VAL A 178 -17.60 -4.50 -15.13
N GLY A 179 -18.35 -5.19 -14.25
CA GLY A 179 -19.75 -5.57 -14.46
C GLY A 179 -20.03 -6.90 -15.18
N SER A 180 -19.09 -7.49 -15.94
CA SER A 180 -19.34 -8.76 -16.65
C SER A 180 -19.26 -9.99 -15.72
N ARG A 181 -20.36 -10.26 -15.01
CA ARG A 181 -20.58 -11.49 -14.20
C ARG A 181 -21.03 -12.71 -15.03
N SER A 182 -20.88 -12.69 -16.36
CA SER A 182 -21.13 -13.90 -17.16
C SER A 182 -20.13 -15.00 -16.78
N ARG A 183 -20.62 -16.24 -16.63
CA ARG A 183 -19.75 -17.43 -16.44
C ARG A 183 -18.87 -17.71 -17.66
N ASN A 184 -19.22 -17.18 -18.83
CA ASN A 184 -18.45 -17.33 -20.06
C ASN A 184 -18.58 -16.06 -20.92
N PRO A 185 -17.86 -14.97 -20.59
CA PRO A 185 -17.93 -13.73 -21.36
C PRO A 185 -17.18 -13.90 -22.69
N ALA A 186 -17.76 -13.41 -23.78
CA ALA A 186 -17.07 -13.29 -25.06
C ALA A 186 -15.98 -12.21 -24.97
N MET A 187 -14.88 -12.39 -25.71
CA MET A 187 -13.76 -11.45 -25.70
C MET A 187 -14.19 -10.07 -26.21
N VAL A 188 -14.04 -9.05 -25.37
CA VAL A 188 -14.43 -7.66 -25.66
C VAL A 188 -13.56 -7.09 -26.82
N PRO A 189 -14.14 -6.46 -27.86
CA PRO A 189 -13.39 -5.81 -28.92
C PRO A 189 -12.52 -4.64 -28.44
N LEU A 190 -11.39 -4.38 -29.10
CA LEU A 190 -10.46 -3.29 -28.72
C LEU A 190 -11.13 -1.91 -28.71
N ALA A 191 -12.05 -1.64 -29.64
CA ALA A 191 -12.85 -0.40 -29.65
C ALA A 191 -13.68 -0.18 -28.37
N LYS A 192 -14.12 -1.25 -27.70
CA LYS A 192 -14.79 -1.15 -26.38
C LYS A 192 -13.77 -1.00 -25.23
N VAL A 193 -12.58 -1.60 -25.37
CA VAL A 193 -11.47 -1.45 -24.41
C VAL A 193 -10.95 0.00 -24.36
N LEU A 194 -10.98 0.75 -25.48
CA LEU A 194 -10.63 2.17 -25.52
C LEU A 194 -11.45 3.05 -24.55
N HIS A 195 -12.68 2.62 -24.22
CA HIS A 195 -13.58 3.30 -23.30
C HIS A 195 -13.32 2.97 -21.81
N VAL A 196 -12.31 2.12 -21.51
CA VAL A 196 -11.89 1.84 -20.13
C VAL A 196 -11.10 3.03 -19.60
N ARG A 197 -11.75 3.85 -18.77
CA ARG A 197 -11.21 5.11 -18.22
C ARG A 197 -10.23 4.94 -17.06
N HIS A 198 -10.02 3.72 -16.58
CA HIS A 198 -9.06 3.47 -15.51
C HIS A 198 -7.64 3.73 -16.04
N ARG A 199 -6.90 4.60 -15.36
CA ARG A 199 -5.46 4.75 -15.58
C ARG A 199 -4.69 3.72 -14.79
N LEU A 200 -3.49 3.42 -15.25
CA LEU A 200 -2.53 2.62 -14.50
C LEU A 200 -1.92 3.54 -13.43
N HIS A 201 -2.04 3.19 -12.16
CA HIS A 201 -1.48 3.96 -11.04
C HIS A 201 -0.26 3.23 -10.50
N ALA A 202 0.89 3.88 -10.52
CA ALA A 202 2.17 3.37 -10.05
C ALA A 202 2.61 4.17 -8.83
N THR A 203 2.87 3.49 -7.72
CA THR A 203 3.25 4.11 -6.43
C THR A 203 4.52 3.46 -5.91
N LEU A 204 5.58 4.25 -5.76
CA LEU A 204 6.86 3.79 -5.21
C LEU A 204 6.89 4.04 -3.69
N VAL A 205 7.15 2.97 -2.94
CA VAL A 205 7.25 3.00 -1.48
C VAL A 205 8.65 2.56 -1.05
N LYS A 206 9.28 3.33 -0.16
CA LYS A 206 10.49 2.98 0.58
C LYS A 206 10.10 2.40 1.93
N GLU A 207 10.70 1.28 2.31
CA GLU A 207 10.61 0.69 3.65
C GLU A 207 12.01 0.57 4.25
N ASP A 208 12.22 1.19 5.42
CA ASP A 208 13.43 1.01 6.22
C ASP A 208 13.41 -0.40 6.86
N ILE A 209 14.46 -1.19 6.65
CA ILE A 209 14.56 -2.57 7.11
C ILE A 209 14.53 -2.65 8.64
N ARG A 210 15.13 -1.68 9.34
CA ARG A 210 15.28 -1.62 10.80
C ARG A 210 14.05 -1.01 11.47
N SER A 211 13.62 0.18 11.05
CA SER A 211 12.52 0.87 11.72
C SER A 211 11.13 0.38 11.30
N LYS A 212 11.06 -0.34 10.16
CA LYS A 212 9.82 -0.74 9.46
C LYS A 212 8.93 0.44 9.04
N ARG A 213 9.46 1.65 9.07
CA ARG A 213 8.79 2.85 8.58
C ARG A 213 8.66 2.77 7.06
N ARG A 214 7.44 3.02 6.58
CA ARG A 214 7.13 3.12 5.14
C ARG A 214 6.93 4.58 4.75
N GLU A 215 7.41 4.94 3.58
CA GLU A 215 7.30 6.27 2.99
C GLU A 215 6.99 6.15 1.50
N VAL A 216 5.99 6.90 1.01
CA VAL A 216 5.69 6.97 -0.42
C VAL A 216 6.56 8.04 -1.04
N LEU A 217 7.53 7.62 -1.85
CA LEU A 217 8.40 8.53 -2.58
C LEU A 217 7.66 9.16 -3.77
N SER A 218 6.98 8.34 -4.57
CA SER A 218 6.29 8.77 -5.80
C SER A 218 4.92 8.10 -5.97
N SER A 219 3.99 8.79 -6.64
CA SER A 219 2.65 8.31 -6.97
C SER A 219 2.23 8.93 -8.29
N GLN A 220 1.97 8.12 -9.33
CA GLN A 220 1.73 8.63 -10.68
C GLN A 220 0.75 7.82 -11.52
N HIS A 221 0.07 8.50 -12.44
CA HIS A 221 -0.89 7.91 -13.36
C HIS A 221 -0.33 7.81 -14.79
N VAL A 222 -0.23 6.59 -15.30
CA VAL A 222 0.19 6.27 -16.67
C VAL A 222 -1.03 6.07 -17.57
N GLU A 223 -1.02 6.76 -18.71
CA GLU A 223 -2.02 6.61 -19.77
C GLU A 223 -1.64 5.46 -20.71
N TRP A 224 -2.14 4.27 -20.39
CA TRP A 224 -1.80 3.02 -21.08
C TRP A 224 -2.44 2.88 -22.47
N ARG A 225 -3.51 3.64 -22.79
CA ARG A 225 -4.37 3.40 -23.97
C ARG A 225 -3.64 3.57 -25.32
N THR A 226 -2.48 4.23 -25.34
CA THR A 226 -1.61 4.30 -26.52
C THR A 226 -1.10 2.92 -26.96
N VAL A 227 -1.08 1.91 -26.09
CA VAL A 227 -0.79 0.51 -26.45
C VAL A 227 -1.81 -0.08 -27.43
N LEU A 228 -3.02 0.50 -27.54
CA LEU A 228 -4.08 0.04 -28.45
C LEU A 228 -3.81 0.38 -29.92
N GLU A 229 -2.76 1.16 -30.22
CA GLU A 229 -2.28 1.46 -31.56
C GLU A 229 -1.66 0.21 -32.23
N THR A 230 -0.69 -0.41 -31.57
CA THR A 230 0.19 -1.47 -32.08
C THR A 230 -0.02 -2.81 -31.37
N GLY A 231 -0.60 -2.81 -30.18
CA GLY A 231 -0.67 -3.96 -29.27
C GLY A 231 0.51 -4.04 -28.28
N THR A 232 1.60 -3.31 -28.53
CA THR A 232 2.80 -3.24 -27.67
C THR A 232 3.39 -1.83 -27.63
N LYS A 233 3.75 -1.32 -26.44
CA LYS A 233 4.29 0.04 -26.27
C LYS A 233 5.31 0.07 -25.14
N SER A 234 6.52 0.54 -25.41
CA SER A 234 7.50 0.89 -24.38
C SER A 234 7.32 2.33 -23.95
N LEU A 235 7.43 2.62 -22.66
CA LEU A 235 7.34 3.96 -22.09
C LEU A 235 8.25 4.10 -20.88
N CYS A 236 8.89 5.26 -20.75
CA CYS A 236 9.70 5.61 -19.58
C CYS A 236 8.81 6.37 -18.57
N LEU A 237 8.69 5.84 -17.36
CA LEU A 237 7.98 6.47 -16.26
C LEU A 237 8.97 7.25 -15.39
N GLU A 238 8.92 8.58 -15.48
CA GLU A 238 9.71 9.50 -14.66
C GLU A 238 9.06 9.67 -13.28
N LEU A 239 9.61 9.05 -12.23
CA LEU A 239 9.06 9.13 -10.87
C LEU A 239 9.33 10.49 -10.23
N LEU A 240 8.29 11.30 -10.06
CA LEU A 240 8.36 12.60 -9.40
C LEU A 240 8.09 12.51 -7.90
N SER A 241 8.79 13.34 -7.13
CA SER A 241 8.65 13.51 -5.68
C SER A 241 7.30 14.12 -5.29
N ARG A 242 6.81 13.73 -4.11
CA ARG A 242 5.50 14.13 -3.56
C ARG A 242 5.52 15.42 -2.72
N ARG A 243 6.57 16.23 -2.81
CA ARG A 243 6.57 17.58 -2.23
C ARG A 243 5.51 18.46 -2.90
N THR A 244 5.23 19.62 -2.31
CA THR A 244 4.22 20.58 -2.79
C THR A 244 4.39 20.88 -4.28
N ASN A 245 3.32 21.29 -4.97
CA ASN A 245 3.29 21.45 -6.43
C ASN A 245 4.38 22.38 -7.03
N SER A 246 5.11 23.14 -6.21
CA SER A 246 6.25 23.97 -6.57
C SER A 246 7.62 23.28 -6.54
N ASP A 247 7.77 22.08 -5.96
CA ASP A 247 9.07 21.42 -5.67
C ASP A 247 9.05 19.90 -6.00
N ARG A 248 8.54 19.51 -7.17
CA ARG A 248 8.54 18.10 -7.60
C ARG A 248 9.91 17.70 -8.19
N SER A 249 10.87 17.32 -7.35
CA SER A 249 12.15 16.75 -7.82
C SER A 249 11.95 15.38 -8.51
N PRO A 250 12.73 15.05 -9.56
CA PRO A 250 12.75 13.70 -10.12
C PRO A 250 13.51 12.75 -9.18
N ILE A 251 12.87 11.64 -8.81
CA ILE A 251 13.43 10.59 -7.95
C ILE A 251 14.23 9.56 -8.76
N GLY A 252 13.79 9.26 -9.99
CA GLY A 252 14.38 8.24 -10.85
C GLY A 252 13.42 7.78 -11.97
N LEU A 253 13.91 6.97 -12.90
CA LEU A 253 13.16 6.50 -14.06
C LEU A 253 12.91 5.00 -14.00
N ILE A 254 11.73 4.54 -14.44
CA ILE A 254 11.41 3.11 -14.63
C ILE A 254 10.89 2.89 -16.05
N ASP A 255 11.53 2.01 -16.82
CA ASP A 255 11.00 1.60 -18.13
C ASP A 255 9.88 0.54 -17.95
N LEU A 256 8.77 0.77 -18.63
CA LEU A 256 7.60 -0.11 -18.66
C LEU A 256 7.34 -0.57 -20.09
N GLU A 257 7.21 -1.89 -20.30
CA GLU A 257 6.72 -2.46 -21.55
C GLU A 257 5.27 -2.90 -21.37
N LEU A 258 4.37 -2.27 -22.11
CA LEU A 258 2.96 -2.61 -22.17
C LEU A 258 2.68 -3.57 -23.34
N GLU A 259 1.88 -4.60 -23.10
CA GLU A 259 1.44 -5.55 -24.12
C GLU A 259 -0.05 -5.91 -23.90
N ILE A 260 -0.84 -5.98 -24.98
CA ILE A 260 -2.22 -6.48 -24.93
C ILE A 260 -2.21 -8.00 -25.13
N ALA A 261 -2.70 -8.74 -24.14
CA ALA A 261 -2.90 -10.19 -24.22
C ALA A 261 -4.39 -10.57 -24.34
N PRO A 262 -4.78 -11.57 -25.15
CA PRO A 262 -3.95 -12.22 -26.17
C PRO A 262 -3.54 -11.23 -27.26
N SER A 263 -2.32 -11.41 -27.77
CA SER A 263 -1.71 -10.52 -28.77
C SER A 263 -2.66 -10.29 -29.95
N PRO A 264 -3.09 -9.03 -30.21
CA PRO A 264 -3.91 -8.74 -31.36
C PRO A 264 -3.09 -8.99 -32.62
N ARG A 265 -3.60 -9.78 -33.56
CA ARG A 265 -2.99 -9.89 -34.89
C ARG A 265 -3.07 -8.51 -35.56
N PRO A 266 -1.95 -7.90 -35.99
CA PRO A 266 -1.99 -6.73 -36.85
C PRO A 266 -2.79 -7.05 -38.11
N GLY A 267 -3.37 -6.03 -38.75
CA GLY A 267 -3.93 -6.21 -40.09
C GLY A 267 -2.86 -6.72 -41.05
N ALA A 268 -3.25 -7.50 -42.07
CA ALA A 268 -2.31 -8.08 -43.05
C ALA A 268 -1.48 -7.05 -43.84
N THR A 269 -1.78 -5.76 -43.67
CA THR A 269 -1.15 -4.58 -44.28
C THR A 269 -0.25 -3.79 -43.31
N GLY A 270 -0.05 -4.24 -42.08
CA GLY A 270 0.70 -3.49 -41.05
C GLY A 270 -0.05 -2.26 -40.49
N ALA A 271 -1.35 -2.11 -40.82
CA ALA A 271 -2.19 -1.03 -40.31
C ALA A 271 -2.35 -1.10 -38.77
N PRO A 272 -2.48 0.05 -38.08
CA PRO A 272 -2.69 0.10 -36.64
C PRO A 272 -4.03 -0.55 -36.25
N LEU A 273 -4.07 -1.12 -35.05
CA LEU A 273 -5.24 -1.79 -34.49
C LEU A 273 -6.38 -0.80 -34.15
N ILE A 274 -5.99 0.40 -33.71
CA ILE A 274 -6.84 1.59 -33.59
C ILE A 274 -6.02 2.78 -34.07
N ASP A 275 -6.62 3.63 -34.91
CA ASP A 275 -6.02 4.87 -35.40
C ASP A 275 -5.58 5.80 -34.23
N PRO A 276 -4.32 6.27 -34.19
CA PRO A 276 -3.82 7.13 -33.11
C PRO A 276 -4.67 8.36 -32.87
N SER A 277 -5.17 8.99 -33.94
CA SER A 277 -5.99 10.20 -33.83
C SER A 277 -7.34 9.92 -33.17
N VAL A 278 -7.86 8.69 -33.24
CA VAL A 278 -9.07 8.26 -32.53
C VAL A 278 -8.78 8.05 -31.04
N ILE A 279 -7.62 7.50 -30.70
CA ILE A 279 -7.17 7.33 -29.31
C ILE A 279 -7.01 8.72 -28.65
N ASP A 280 -6.27 9.63 -29.29
CA ASP A 280 -6.01 10.97 -28.75
C ASP A 280 -7.29 11.80 -28.63
N LYS A 281 -8.16 11.78 -29.65
CA LYS A 281 -9.47 12.46 -29.59
C LYS A 281 -10.33 11.92 -28.45
N GLN A 282 -10.34 10.62 -28.20
CA GLN A 282 -11.09 10.03 -27.07
C GLN A 282 -10.53 10.50 -25.73
N ILE A 283 -9.20 10.45 -25.55
CA ILE A 283 -8.54 10.88 -24.30
C ILE A 283 -8.80 12.37 -24.05
N ALA A 284 -8.63 13.23 -25.05
CA ALA A 284 -8.86 14.67 -24.97
C ALA A 284 -10.34 15.01 -24.68
N LEU A 285 -11.28 14.30 -25.32
CA LEU A 285 -12.71 14.46 -25.08
C LEU A 285 -13.09 14.12 -23.63
N GLU A 286 -12.54 13.04 -23.07
CA GLU A 286 -12.79 12.64 -21.69
C GLU A 286 -12.20 13.62 -20.67
N GLN A 287 -10.98 14.10 -20.90
CA GLN A 287 -10.34 15.13 -20.06
C GLN A 287 -11.10 16.47 -20.13
N SER A 288 -11.50 16.91 -21.32
CA SER A 288 -12.29 18.12 -21.54
C SER A 288 -13.66 18.03 -20.86
N THR A 289 -14.37 16.91 -21.05
CA THR A 289 -15.68 16.65 -20.40
C THR A 289 -15.56 16.65 -18.88
N THR A 290 -14.53 15.99 -18.33
CA THR A 290 -14.26 15.94 -16.89
C THR A 290 -13.98 17.34 -16.34
N SER A 291 -13.18 18.14 -17.05
CA SER A 291 -12.86 19.52 -16.68
C SER A 291 -14.09 20.43 -16.73
N ALA A 292 -14.93 20.31 -17.75
CA ALA A 292 -16.19 21.04 -17.88
C ALA A 292 -17.16 20.70 -16.74
N ASN A 293 -17.30 19.42 -16.40
CA ASN A 293 -18.14 18.97 -15.28
C ASN A 293 -17.63 19.50 -13.93
N ARG A 294 -16.31 19.42 -13.67
CA ARG A 294 -15.69 20.00 -12.46
C ARG A 294 -15.99 21.50 -12.34
N ARG A 295 -15.83 22.29 -13.41
CA ARG A 295 -16.13 23.73 -13.43
C ARG A 295 -17.61 24.02 -13.14
N ARG A 296 -18.53 23.35 -13.86
CA ARG A 296 -19.98 23.48 -13.66
C ARG A 296 -20.39 23.17 -12.21
N PHE A 297 -19.85 22.08 -11.66
CA PHE A 297 -20.11 21.71 -10.27
C PHE A 297 -19.56 22.74 -9.28
N HIS A 298 -18.37 23.30 -9.52
CA HIS A 298 -17.81 24.34 -8.64
C HIS A 298 -18.70 25.60 -8.60
N SER A 299 -19.23 26.04 -9.74
CA SER A 299 -20.21 27.14 -9.80
C SER A 299 -21.50 26.81 -9.04
N TYR A 300 -22.05 25.60 -9.23
CA TYR A 300 -23.22 25.11 -8.49
C TYR A 300 -22.98 25.08 -6.97
N ALA A 301 -21.85 24.51 -6.55
CA ALA A 301 -21.44 24.41 -5.15
C ALA A 301 -21.28 25.80 -4.49
N LYS A 302 -20.75 26.79 -5.22
CA LYS A 302 -20.65 28.18 -4.74
C LYS A 302 -22.03 28.81 -4.53
N SER A 303 -22.97 28.62 -5.46
CA SER A 303 -24.35 29.10 -5.30
C SER A 303 -25.01 28.44 -4.09
N TRP A 304 -24.95 27.11 -4.02
CA TRP A 304 -25.54 26.31 -2.94
C TRP A 304 -25.00 26.69 -1.56
N TRP A 305 -23.71 27.02 -1.46
CA TRP A 305 -23.07 27.51 -0.23
C TRP A 305 -23.61 28.89 0.19
N ASN A 306 -23.74 29.82 -0.75
CA ASN A 306 -24.33 31.13 -0.48
C ASN A 306 -25.78 30.99 0.02
N ASP A 307 -26.58 30.14 -0.61
CA ASP A 307 -27.95 29.84 -0.17
C ASP A 307 -27.96 29.26 1.26
N TYR A 308 -26.99 28.42 1.63
CA TYR A 308 -26.89 27.82 2.96
C TYR A 308 -26.60 28.87 4.04
N LEU A 309 -25.72 29.82 3.75
CA LEU A 309 -25.38 30.92 4.66
C LEU A 309 -26.53 31.91 4.87
N GLN A 310 -27.45 32.05 3.90
CA GLN A 310 -28.62 32.91 4.02
C GLN A 310 -29.71 32.37 4.95
N ILE A 311 -29.66 31.08 5.34
CA ILE A 311 -30.70 30.45 6.17
C ILE A 311 -30.65 30.95 7.63
N ARG A 312 -29.46 30.98 8.25
CA ARG A 312 -29.24 31.55 9.60
C ARG A 312 -27.81 32.09 9.73
N PRO A 313 -27.57 33.18 10.49
CA PRO A 313 -26.22 33.74 10.70
C PRO A 313 -25.20 32.72 11.22
N ASP A 314 -25.60 31.89 12.19
CA ASP A 314 -24.75 30.88 12.85
C ASP A 314 -24.20 29.82 11.90
N HIS A 315 -24.75 29.69 10.68
CA HIS A 315 -24.27 28.74 9.67
C HIS A 315 -22.82 29.01 9.25
N GLN A 316 -22.32 30.25 9.41
CA GLN A 316 -20.91 30.60 9.20
C GLN A 316 -19.94 29.86 10.15
N GLN A 317 -20.41 29.43 11.33
CA GLN A 317 -19.61 28.74 12.35
C GLN A 317 -19.77 27.21 12.36
N ARG A 318 -20.62 26.68 11.48
CA ARG A 318 -20.89 25.23 11.34
C ARG A 318 -19.80 24.58 10.47
N VAL A 319 -19.37 23.37 10.84
CA VAL A 319 -18.26 22.67 10.15
C VAL A 319 -18.78 21.99 8.88
N ILE A 320 -18.67 22.67 7.73
CA ILE A 320 -19.15 22.19 6.43
C ILE A 320 -17.96 21.89 5.51
N LYS A 321 -17.57 20.62 5.40
CA LYS A 321 -16.43 20.17 4.56
C LYS A 321 -16.92 19.70 3.20
N MET A 322 -17.08 20.62 2.24
CA MET A 322 -17.49 20.30 0.86
C MET A 322 -16.35 19.81 -0.04
N PHE A 323 -15.12 20.26 0.21
CA PHE A 323 -13.96 19.94 -0.63
C PHE A 323 -12.75 19.52 0.22
N ALA A 324 -11.92 18.64 -0.31
CA ALA A 324 -10.62 18.23 0.24
C ALA A 324 -9.61 18.04 -0.89
N CYS A 325 -8.31 18.07 -0.58
CA CYS A 325 -7.26 17.75 -1.55
C CYS A 325 -7.19 16.23 -1.77
N ASN A 326 -6.90 15.80 -3.00
CA ASN A 326 -6.64 14.39 -3.33
C ASN A 326 -5.14 14.06 -3.25
N GLU A 327 -4.77 12.88 -3.76
CA GLU A 327 -3.39 12.39 -3.83
C GLU A 327 -2.42 13.32 -4.59
N ASP A 328 -2.93 14.11 -5.53
CA ASP A 328 -2.20 15.03 -6.42
C ASP A 328 -2.26 16.50 -5.96
N ASP A 329 -2.79 16.74 -4.76
CA ASP A 329 -3.13 18.08 -4.22
C ASP A 329 -4.20 18.84 -5.04
N GLU A 330 -4.99 18.14 -5.87
CA GLU A 330 -6.19 18.70 -6.49
C GLU A 330 -7.33 18.81 -5.46
N ARG A 331 -7.89 20.01 -5.31
CA ARG A 331 -9.08 20.24 -4.48
C ARG A 331 -10.34 19.67 -5.17
N VAL A 332 -10.80 18.50 -4.72
CA VAL A 332 -11.97 17.78 -5.24
C VAL A 332 -13.11 17.70 -4.22
N PHE A 333 -14.30 17.32 -4.68
CA PHE A 333 -15.53 17.29 -3.86
C PHE A 333 -15.58 16.04 -2.97
N VAL A 334 -15.94 16.17 -1.69
CA VAL A 334 -15.76 15.07 -0.72
C VAL A 334 -16.47 13.76 -1.05
N CYS A 335 -17.60 13.79 -1.76
CA CYS A 335 -18.29 12.56 -2.18
C CYS A 335 -17.49 11.73 -3.21
N THR A 336 -16.47 12.29 -3.88
CA THR A 336 -15.68 11.57 -4.88
C THR A 336 -14.69 10.57 -4.28
N PHE A 337 -14.32 10.73 -3.00
CA PHE A 337 -13.45 9.79 -2.27
C PHE A 337 -14.17 8.49 -1.86
N LEU A 338 -15.50 8.51 -1.82
CA LEU A 338 -16.29 7.40 -1.28
C LEU A 338 -16.79 6.47 -2.39
N ARG A 339 -16.58 5.16 -2.21
CA ARG A 339 -17.13 4.08 -3.05
C ARG A 339 -17.43 2.85 -2.20
N PRO A 340 -18.54 2.13 -2.41
CA PRO A 340 -18.78 0.86 -1.71
C PRO A 340 -17.65 -0.15 -1.97
N ILE A 341 -16.96 -0.61 -0.91
CA ILE A 341 -15.88 -1.61 -0.99
C ILE A 341 -16.43 -2.98 -0.59
N HIS A 342 -16.59 -3.86 -1.57
CA HIS A 342 -17.11 -5.22 -1.31
C HIS A 342 -15.99 -6.14 -0.80
N CYS A 343 -15.99 -6.40 0.51
CA CYS A 343 -14.94 -7.13 1.23
C CYS A 343 -15.05 -8.65 1.14
N SER A 344 -15.34 -9.20 -0.05
CA SER A 344 -15.80 -10.59 -0.20
C SER A 344 -14.88 -11.62 0.48
N ARG A 345 -15.37 -12.17 1.61
CA ARG A 345 -14.69 -13.13 2.50
C ARG A 345 -13.46 -12.62 3.28
N ILE A 346 -13.08 -11.35 3.13
CA ILE A 346 -11.92 -10.76 3.83
C ILE A 346 -12.32 -10.18 5.19
N LEU A 347 -13.43 -9.44 5.24
CA LEU A 347 -13.99 -8.88 6.48
C LEU A 347 -15.38 -9.48 6.70
N PRO A 348 -15.59 -10.30 7.75
CA PRO A 348 -16.87 -11.00 7.94
C PRO A 348 -18.07 -10.09 8.24
N THR A 349 -17.86 -9.00 8.98
CA THR A 349 -18.93 -8.09 9.41
C THR A 349 -18.49 -6.63 9.43
N ALA A 350 -19.46 -5.71 9.51
CA ALA A 350 -19.23 -4.28 9.72
C ALA A 350 -18.35 -3.98 10.97
N LEU A 351 -18.50 -4.76 12.03
CA LEU A 351 -17.68 -4.64 13.25
C LEU A 351 -16.22 -5.05 13.01
N HIS A 352 -15.97 -6.11 12.23
CA HIS A 352 -14.61 -6.45 11.79
C HIS A 352 -14.00 -5.36 10.90
N ALA A 353 -14.81 -4.65 10.10
CA ALA A 353 -14.34 -3.51 9.32
C ALA A 353 -13.96 -2.30 10.20
N ALA A 354 -14.73 -2.01 11.26
CA ALA A 354 -14.36 -0.99 12.25
C ALA A 354 -13.07 -1.36 13.00
N ARG A 355 -12.93 -2.63 13.42
CA ARG A 355 -11.71 -3.14 14.07
C ARG A 355 -10.50 -3.10 13.13
N PHE A 356 -10.67 -3.46 11.85
CA PHE A 356 -9.63 -3.33 10.81
C PHE A 356 -9.17 -1.88 10.65
N VAL A 357 -10.08 -0.92 10.46
CA VAL A 357 -9.73 0.51 10.29
C VAL A 357 -9.08 1.11 11.54
N ARG A 358 -9.39 0.61 12.73
CA ARG A 358 -8.67 0.98 13.96
C ARG A 358 -7.24 0.42 14.02
N LEU A 359 -7.02 -0.79 13.50
CA LEU A 359 -5.71 -1.47 13.51
C LEU A 359 -4.79 -1.01 12.39
N ILE A 360 -5.36 -0.37 11.37
CA ILE A 360 -4.62 0.49 10.46
C ILE A 360 -4.05 1.66 11.31
N PRO A 361 -2.74 1.88 11.37
CA PRO A 361 -2.19 3.07 12.01
C PRO A 361 -2.63 4.32 11.24
N LEU A 362 -2.75 5.49 11.90
CA LEU A 362 -2.79 6.83 11.24
C LEU A 362 -1.51 7.15 10.42
N HIS A 363 -0.63 6.16 10.33
CA HIS A 363 0.23 5.92 9.18
C HIS A 363 -0.58 5.15 8.09
N VAL A 364 -0.40 3.85 7.83
CA VAL A 364 -0.93 3.11 6.64
C VAL A 364 -2.30 3.53 6.02
N PHE A 365 -2.36 4.00 4.76
CA PHE A 365 -3.61 3.99 3.95
C PHE A 365 -3.50 3.02 2.77
N LEU A 366 -3.49 1.73 3.11
CA LEU A 366 -3.37 0.55 2.24
C LEU A 366 -2.04 0.43 1.47
N SER A 367 -1.80 1.26 0.45
CA SER A 367 -0.49 1.31 -0.23
C SER A 367 0.48 2.29 0.44
N ARG A 368 -0.04 3.31 1.15
CA ARG A 368 0.72 4.54 1.44
C ARG A 368 1.59 4.56 2.69
N GLY A 369 1.37 3.68 3.66
CA GLY A 369 2.02 3.87 4.97
C GLY A 369 1.61 5.17 5.70
N TYR A 370 0.51 5.84 5.27
CA TYR A 370 0.14 7.27 5.35
C TYR A 370 -1.38 7.62 5.23
N GLY A 371 -2.09 8.15 6.25
CA GLY A 371 -3.50 8.60 6.16
C GLY A 371 -4.06 9.29 7.43
N ASP A 372 -4.93 10.29 7.27
CA ASP A 372 -5.50 11.07 8.38
C ASP A 372 -6.84 10.50 8.95
N VAL A 373 -7.46 11.22 9.89
CA VAL A 373 -8.75 10.80 10.48
C VAL A 373 -9.86 10.75 9.43
N GLU A 374 -9.83 11.66 8.45
CA GLU A 374 -10.77 11.72 7.34
C GLU A 374 -10.56 10.58 6.35
N ASP A 375 -9.32 10.18 6.07
CA ASP A 375 -8.99 8.97 5.30
C ASP A 375 -9.56 7.72 5.98
N HIS A 376 -9.32 7.57 7.29
CA HIS A 376 -9.89 6.47 8.08
C HIS A 376 -11.43 6.46 8.04
N CYS A 377 -12.06 7.64 8.15
CA CYS A 377 -13.51 7.77 8.01
C CYS A 377 -13.99 7.43 6.59
N ALA A 378 -13.24 7.82 5.56
CA ALA A 378 -13.60 7.56 4.17
C ALA A 378 -13.51 6.07 3.85
N LEU A 379 -12.48 5.37 4.35
CA LEU A 379 -12.35 3.92 4.25
C LEU A 379 -13.46 3.22 5.03
N LEU A 380 -13.68 3.54 6.31
CA LEU A 380 -14.73 2.90 7.11
C LEU A 380 -16.12 3.09 6.50
N CYS A 381 -16.48 4.31 6.10
CA CYS A 381 -17.75 4.58 5.41
C CYS A 381 -17.86 3.75 4.11
N SER A 382 -16.80 3.69 3.31
CA SER A 382 -16.73 2.89 2.08
C SER A 382 -16.90 1.39 2.33
N LEU A 383 -16.35 0.85 3.42
CA LEU A 383 -16.54 -0.54 3.84
C LEU A 383 -17.99 -0.79 4.29
N LEU A 384 -18.57 0.06 5.13
CA LEU A 384 -19.95 -0.06 5.62
C LEU A 384 -20.98 0.04 4.48
N LEU A 385 -20.76 0.95 3.52
CA LEU A 385 -21.51 1.02 2.25
C LEU A 385 -21.39 -0.29 1.45
N GLY A 386 -20.23 -0.94 1.49
CA GLY A 386 -19.96 -2.23 0.84
C GLY A 386 -20.71 -3.42 1.47
N PHE A 387 -21.06 -3.32 2.76
CA PHE A 387 -22.00 -4.22 3.46
C PHE A 387 -23.49 -3.86 3.22
N GLY A 388 -23.77 -2.76 2.50
CA GLY A 388 -25.14 -2.31 2.21
C GLY A 388 -25.78 -1.46 3.31
N LEU A 389 -25.01 -0.96 4.27
CA LEU A 389 -25.51 -0.07 5.32
C LEU A 389 -25.70 1.36 4.80
N ASP A 390 -26.67 2.09 5.33
CA ASP A 390 -26.91 3.51 5.03
C ASP A 390 -25.89 4.40 5.76
N ALA A 391 -24.64 4.32 5.28
CA ALA A 391 -23.47 4.92 5.90
C ALA A 391 -23.09 6.28 5.31
N TYR A 392 -22.60 7.16 6.18
CA TYR A 392 -22.19 8.53 5.88
C TYR A 392 -20.93 8.89 6.66
N VAL A 393 -20.06 9.68 6.05
CA VAL A 393 -19.05 10.46 6.78
C VAL A 393 -19.74 11.71 7.34
N VAL A 394 -19.50 12.03 8.60
CA VAL A 394 -20.07 13.18 9.32
C VAL A 394 -18.94 14.12 9.70
N CYS A 395 -19.08 15.41 9.36
CA CYS A 395 -18.18 16.48 9.80
C CYS A 395 -18.89 17.37 10.82
N GLY A 396 -18.20 17.67 11.91
CA GLY A 396 -18.76 18.35 13.06
C GLY A 396 -17.69 18.82 14.03
N LYS A 397 -18.03 18.89 15.32
CA LYS A 397 -17.09 19.22 16.40
C LYS A 397 -17.11 18.13 17.48
N LYS A 398 -15.93 17.74 17.97
CA LYS A 398 -15.74 17.14 19.31
C LYS A 398 -15.47 18.26 20.32
N HIS A 399 -15.30 17.92 21.60
CA HIS A 399 -14.86 18.88 22.62
C HIS A 399 -13.52 19.57 22.29
N ASP A 400 -12.66 18.90 21.54
CA ASP A 400 -11.32 19.37 21.13
C ASP A 400 -11.30 20.14 19.79
N GLY A 401 -12.47 20.50 19.25
CA GLY A 401 -12.61 21.24 18.00
C GLY A 401 -13.16 20.43 16.82
N PRO A 402 -12.91 20.86 15.57
CA PRO A 402 -13.44 20.20 14.37
C PRO A 402 -13.02 18.74 14.27
N HIS A 403 -13.95 17.86 13.92
CA HIS A 403 -13.68 16.43 13.82
C HIS A 403 -14.59 15.76 12.79
N THR A 404 -14.13 14.63 12.27
CA THR A 404 -14.85 13.79 11.31
C THR A 404 -15.02 12.39 11.89
N TRP A 405 -16.18 11.77 11.68
CA TRP A 405 -16.46 10.39 12.08
C TRP A 405 -17.41 9.73 11.08
N VAL A 406 -17.76 8.46 11.30
CA VAL A 406 -18.70 7.74 10.43
C VAL A 406 -20.02 7.51 11.17
N MET A 407 -21.13 7.57 10.46
CA MET A 407 -22.46 7.27 10.96
C MET A 407 -23.12 6.22 10.06
N THR A 408 -23.85 5.29 10.66
CA THR A 408 -24.87 4.50 9.95
C THR A 408 -26.25 4.89 10.46
N ARG A 409 -27.15 5.26 9.56
CA ARG A 409 -28.54 5.54 9.90
C ARG A 409 -29.34 4.25 9.90
N GLU A 410 -30.12 4.02 10.96
CA GLU A 410 -31.00 2.85 11.08
C GLU A 410 -32.47 3.25 10.87
N SER A 411 -32.86 4.43 11.36
CA SER A 411 -34.20 4.98 11.14
C SER A 411 -34.14 6.52 11.04
N LYS A 412 -35.31 7.16 10.87
CA LYS A 412 -35.42 8.63 10.91
C LYS A 412 -35.10 9.24 12.28
N THR A 413 -35.08 8.43 13.34
CA THR A 413 -34.83 8.86 14.73
C THR A 413 -33.63 8.19 15.38
N ARG A 414 -33.05 7.14 14.78
CA ARG A 414 -31.90 6.41 15.31
C ARG A 414 -30.72 6.34 14.34
N ALA A 415 -29.56 6.69 14.85
CA ALA A 415 -28.27 6.54 14.18
C ALA A 415 -27.25 5.87 15.12
N MET A 416 -26.26 5.21 14.53
CA MET A 416 -25.09 4.70 15.23
C MET A 416 -23.87 5.49 14.73
N PHE A 417 -23.12 6.10 15.64
CA PHE A 417 -21.83 6.72 15.33
C PHE A 417 -20.71 5.72 15.52
N TRP A 418 -19.68 5.84 14.69
CA TRP A 418 -18.51 5.00 14.61
C TRP A 418 -17.28 5.91 14.68
N ASP A 419 -16.53 5.81 15.76
CA ASP A 419 -15.27 6.52 15.92
C ASP A 419 -14.14 5.70 15.27
N SER A 420 -13.60 6.19 14.15
CA SER A 420 -12.63 5.45 13.34
C SER A 420 -11.26 5.27 13.99
N CYS A 421 -10.92 6.11 14.97
CA CYS A 421 -9.64 6.05 15.68
C CYS A 421 -9.69 5.10 16.89
N THR A 422 -10.81 5.05 17.60
CA THR A 422 -10.99 4.20 18.79
C THR A 422 -11.74 2.89 18.51
N GLY A 423 -12.39 2.77 17.34
CA GLY A 423 -13.26 1.65 16.97
C GLY A 423 -14.55 1.55 17.80
N ARG A 424 -14.87 2.57 18.61
CA ARG A 424 -16.07 2.57 19.46
C ARG A 424 -17.32 2.97 18.69
N THR A 425 -18.44 2.40 19.10
CA THR A 425 -19.76 2.69 18.52
C THR A 425 -20.70 3.30 19.55
N TYR A 426 -21.40 4.38 19.18
CA TYR A 426 -22.31 5.10 20.05
C TYR A 426 -23.72 5.10 19.45
N ALA A 427 -24.70 4.57 20.17
CA ALA A 427 -26.10 4.65 19.78
C ALA A 427 -26.67 6.04 20.10
N VAL A 428 -27.31 6.67 19.11
CA VAL A 428 -27.91 8.00 19.23
C VAL A 428 -29.37 7.93 18.79
N GLU A 429 -30.26 8.02 19.76
CA GLU A 429 -31.70 8.14 19.56
C GLU A 429 -32.17 9.55 19.85
N ALA A 430 -32.83 10.17 18.87
CA ALA A 430 -33.43 11.47 19.03
C ALA A 430 -34.65 11.38 19.97
N ARG A 431 -34.56 12.11 21.10
CA ARG A 431 -35.60 12.40 22.15
C ARG A 431 -35.39 11.72 23.53
N THR A 432 -34.42 10.85 23.73
CA THR A 432 -34.18 10.24 25.06
C THR A 432 -33.41 11.19 26.00
N MET A 433 -34.17 12.06 26.68
CA MET A 433 -33.71 12.85 27.84
C MET A 433 -33.25 11.97 29.01
N ALA A 434 -33.70 10.71 29.08
CA ALA A 434 -33.46 9.80 30.18
C ALA A 434 -32.50 8.66 29.77
N ASN A 435 -31.19 8.91 29.88
CA ASN A 435 -30.23 7.84 30.14
C ASN A 435 -28.93 8.41 30.73
N ASP A 436 -28.88 8.50 32.06
CA ASP A 436 -27.70 8.88 32.84
C ASP A 436 -26.61 7.78 32.86
N LEU A 437 -26.87 6.65 32.20
CA LEU A 437 -25.96 5.53 31.96
C LEU A 437 -25.38 5.49 30.54
N ALA A 438 -25.74 6.43 29.66
CA ALA A 438 -25.11 6.52 28.34
C ALA A 438 -23.65 6.99 28.48
N GLU A 439 -22.70 6.30 27.83
CA GLU A 439 -21.32 6.80 27.70
C GLU A 439 -21.35 8.26 27.21
N LYS A 440 -20.52 9.12 27.81
CA LYS A 440 -20.42 10.54 27.41
C LYS A 440 -20.03 10.61 25.92
N LEU A 441 -21.02 10.94 25.09
CA LEU A 441 -20.85 11.08 23.64
C LEU A 441 -19.75 12.13 23.37
N PRO A 442 -18.63 11.76 22.72
CA PRO A 442 -17.51 12.70 22.53
C PRO A 442 -17.80 13.76 21.46
N PHE A 443 -18.85 13.55 20.66
CA PHE A 443 -19.29 14.40 19.56
C PHE A 443 -20.28 15.44 20.06
N VAL A 444 -19.97 16.71 19.82
CA VAL A 444 -20.72 17.87 20.33
C VAL A 444 -21.77 18.32 19.31
N SER A 445 -21.37 18.64 18.09
CA SER A 445 -22.29 19.18 17.07
C SER A 445 -21.96 18.71 15.65
N ILE A 446 -22.96 18.78 14.76
CA ILE A 446 -22.94 18.24 13.40
C ILE A 446 -23.18 19.35 12.40
N GLY A 447 -22.25 19.52 11.46
CA GLY A 447 -22.36 20.47 10.35
C GLY A 447 -22.90 19.82 9.09
N CYS A 448 -22.21 18.83 8.54
CA CYS A 448 -22.63 18.14 7.31
C CYS A 448 -22.39 16.64 7.36
N LEU A 449 -23.09 15.90 6.50
CA LEU A 449 -22.88 14.49 6.27
C LEU A 449 -22.93 14.16 4.78
N PHE A 450 -22.10 13.20 4.36
CA PHE A 450 -21.96 12.86 2.95
C PHE A 450 -21.63 11.39 2.73
N ASN A 451 -22.02 10.86 1.56
CA ASN A 451 -21.66 9.53 1.11
C ASN A 451 -21.32 9.53 -0.39
N HIS A 452 -21.12 8.35 -0.98
CA HIS A 452 -20.75 8.20 -2.40
C HIS A 452 -21.77 8.73 -3.44
N ARG A 453 -22.94 9.22 -3.01
CA ARG A 453 -24.04 9.74 -3.86
C ARG A 453 -24.52 11.12 -3.45
N ASN A 454 -24.65 11.36 -2.15
CA ASN A 454 -25.40 12.49 -1.60
C ASN A 454 -24.53 13.31 -0.64
N PHE A 455 -24.83 14.62 -0.55
CA PHE A 455 -24.25 15.55 0.40
C PHE A 455 -25.37 16.36 1.06
N TYR A 456 -25.33 16.49 2.39
CA TYR A 456 -26.34 17.20 3.18
C TYR A 456 -25.65 18.11 4.21
N ALA A 457 -26.13 19.34 4.37
CA ALA A 457 -25.79 20.18 5.51
C ALA A 457 -26.97 20.29 6.48
N ASN A 458 -26.65 20.29 7.78
CA ASN A 458 -27.60 20.44 8.86
C ASN A 458 -28.11 21.89 8.92
N VAL A 459 -29.42 22.04 8.74
CA VAL A 459 -30.15 23.33 8.85
C VAL A 459 -31.12 23.35 10.04
N GLN A 460 -31.05 22.35 10.93
CA GLN A 460 -31.78 22.36 12.21
C GLN A 460 -31.29 23.50 13.10
N GLU A 461 -32.15 23.96 14.03
CA GLU A 461 -31.79 25.02 15.00
C GLU A 461 -30.71 24.52 15.94
N ASP A 462 -31.05 23.50 16.72
CA ASP A 462 -30.07 22.74 17.47
C ASP A 462 -29.29 21.82 16.53
N ASN A 463 -27.96 22.03 16.46
CA ASN A 463 -27.03 21.17 15.73
C ASN A 463 -26.27 20.19 16.63
N THR A 464 -26.66 20.07 17.90
CA THR A 464 -26.07 19.15 18.88
C THR A 464 -26.26 17.71 18.41
N ALA A 465 -25.19 16.92 18.50
CA ALA A 465 -25.14 15.57 17.96
C ALA A 465 -26.17 14.61 18.62
N ARG A 466 -26.55 14.89 19.88
CA ARG A 466 -27.58 14.14 20.63
C ARG A 466 -29.03 14.51 20.30
N ALA A 467 -29.28 15.73 19.81
CA ALA A 467 -30.62 16.25 19.53
C ALA A 467 -31.01 16.19 18.04
N THR A 468 -29.99 16.05 17.17
CA THR A 468 -30.12 15.99 15.71
C THR A 468 -31.14 14.93 15.26
N GLN A 469 -32.14 15.35 14.47
CA GLN A 469 -33.07 14.45 13.78
C GLN A 469 -32.43 13.89 12.50
N TRP A 470 -32.73 12.63 12.16
CA TRP A 470 -32.07 11.87 11.09
C TRP A 470 -32.92 11.70 9.81
N ASP A 471 -33.98 12.49 9.68
CA ASP A 471 -34.81 12.50 8.48
C ASP A 471 -34.18 13.34 7.36
N LEU A 472 -33.19 12.76 6.68
CA LEU A 472 -32.52 13.36 5.52
C LEU A 472 -33.45 13.63 4.31
N THR A 473 -34.75 13.33 4.41
CA THR A 473 -35.76 13.68 3.40
C THR A 473 -36.47 15.01 3.69
N ASP A 474 -36.36 15.55 4.91
CA ASP A 474 -36.97 16.83 5.30
C ASP A 474 -36.05 18.03 4.96
N PRO A 475 -36.44 18.90 4.00
CA PRO A 475 -35.65 20.08 3.64
C PRO A 475 -35.53 21.13 4.77
N MET A 476 -36.40 21.08 5.79
CA MET A 476 -36.33 21.96 6.97
C MET A 476 -35.28 21.49 7.98
N GLN A 477 -34.80 20.25 7.86
CA GLN A 477 -33.75 19.67 8.70
C GLN A 477 -32.41 19.56 7.95
N TRP A 478 -32.46 19.22 6.66
CA TRP A 478 -31.27 18.92 5.86
C TRP A 478 -31.33 19.59 4.47
N LYS A 479 -30.43 20.56 4.22
CA LYS A 479 -30.22 21.08 2.87
C LYS A 479 -29.40 20.06 2.09
N ALA A 480 -29.98 19.44 1.07
CA ALA A 480 -29.29 18.51 0.18
C ALA A 480 -28.67 19.22 -1.03
N MET A 481 -27.60 18.65 -1.59
CA MET A 481 -27.21 18.89 -2.98
C MET A 481 -27.94 17.94 -3.92
N THR A 482 -28.11 18.33 -5.19
CA THR A 482 -28.75 17.46 -6.20
C THR A 482 -27.84 16.30 -6.58
N ALA A 483 -28.38 15.08 -6.53
CA ALA A 483 -27.62 13.86 -6.82
C ALA A 483 -27.04 13.85 -8.25
N ASP A 484 -27.74 14.45 -9.22
CA ASP A 484 -27.26 14.55 -10.60
C ASP A 484 -26.04 15.47 -10.75
N ALA A 485 -25.96 16.56 -9.97
CA ALA A 485 -24.78 17.43 -9.95
C ALA A 485 -23.55 16.70 -9.37
N ILE A 486 -23.76 15.81 -8.37
CA ILE A 486 -22.69 14.99 -7.79
C ILE A 486 -22.28 13.86 -8.77
N ARG A 487 -23.26 13.22 -9.42
CA ARG A 487 -23.06 12.03 -10.27
C ARG A 487 -22.21 12.28 -11.52
N VAL A 488 -22.18 13.52 -12.02
CA VAL A 488 -21.34 13.89 -13.20
C VAL A 488 -19.86 14.04 -12.89
N LEU A 489 -19.46 14.01 -11.61
CA LEU A 489 -18.06 14.09 -11.19
C LEU A 489 -17.35 12.73 -11.30
N PRO A 490 -16.06 12.71 -11.68
CA PRO A 490 -15.26 11.50 -11.54
C PRO A 490 -15.12 11.16 -10.05
N GLY A 491 -15.43 9.92 -9.68
CA GLY A 491 -15.08 9.39 -8.36
C GLY A 491 -13.80 8.59 -8.42
N CYS A 492 -13.20 8.35 -7.25
CA CYS A 492 -12.10 7.41 -7.07
C CYS A 492 -12.46 6.03 -7.66
N PRO A 493 -11.53 5.31 -8.31
CA PRO A 493 -11.75 3.91 -8.67
C PRO A 493 -12.09 3.06 -7.43
N PRO A 494 -12.94 2.03 -7.56
CA PRO A 494 -13.29 1.17 -6.43
C PRO A 494 -12.05 0.39 -5.97
N ILE A 495 -11.67 0.60 -4.71
CA ILE A 495 -10.57 -0.11 -4.05
C ILE A 495 -11.04 -1.53 -3.69
N THR A 496 -10.16 -2.51 -3.86
CA THR A 496 -10.29 -3.84 -3.24
C THR A 496 -9.24 -4.02 -2.16
N LEU A 497 -9.66 -4.69 -1.10
CA LEU A 497 -8.75 -5.19 -0.07
C LEU A 497 -8.02 -6.45 -0.58
N ALA A 498 -6.72 -6.53 -0.32
CA ALA A 498 -5.90 -7.72 -0.45
C ALA A 498 -6.01 -8.59 0.82
N MET A 499 -5.98 -9.91 0.63
CA MET A 499 -5.87 -10.86 1.75
C MET A 499 -4.50 -10.71 2.42
N ASN A 500 -4.45 -11.00 3.71
CA ASN A 500 -3.19 -11.10 4.42
C ASN A 500 -2.42 -12.35 3.96
N PRO A 501 -1.14 -12.26 3.57
CA PRO A 501 -0.33 -13.43 3.23
C PRO A 501 0.24 -14.15 4.48
N ILE A 502 0.11 -13.58 5.67
CA ILE A 502 0.65 -14.14 6.92
C ILE A 502 -0.17 -15.36 7.35
N ASP A 503 0.50 -16.50 7.55
CA ASP A 503 -0.06 -17.57 8.38
C ASP A 503 0.02 -17.17 9.87
N PRO A 504 -1.12 -16.98 10.57
CA PRO A 504 -1.12 -16.49 11.94
C PRO A 504 -0.48 -17.46 12.95
N VAL A 505 -0.53 -18.77 12.69
CA VAL A 505 0.01 -19.77 13.62
C VAL A 505 1.53 -19.76 13.58
N THR A 506 2.14 -19.90 12.40
CA THR A 506 3.60 -19.84 12.24
C THR A 506 4.16 -18.50 12.72
N ALA A 507 3.50 -17.38 12.40
CA ALA A 507 3.94 -16.06 12.83
C ALA A 507 3.83 -15.85 14.35
N ALA A 508 2.83 -16.44 15.02
CA ALA A 508 2.72 -16.39 16.47
C ALA A 508 3.83 -17.20 17.16
N VAL A 509 4.09 -18.43 16.70
CA VAL A 509 5.17 -19.29 17.24
C VAL A 509 6.54 -18.64 17.08
N GLN A 510 6.84 -18.07 15.91
CA GLN A 510 8.11 -17.34 15.69
C GLN A 510 8.27 -16.16 16.66
N LEU A 511 7.18 -15.42 16.91
CA LEU A 511 7.20 -14.29 17.84
C LEU A 511 7.27 -14.73 19.31
N GLU A 512 6.63 -15.84 19.68
CA GLU A 512 6.81 -16.47 21.00
C GLU A 512 8.27 -16.84 21.26
N HIS A 513 8.91 -17.56 20.33
CA HIS A 513 10.32 -17.95 20.44
C HIS A 513 11.24 -16.74 20.64
N SER A 514 11.14 -15.72 19.78
CA SER A 514 11.95 -14.51 19.95
C SER A 514 11.69 -13.76 21.26
N LEU A 515 10.46 -13.82 21.79
CA LEU A 515 10.13 -13.21 23.09
C LEU A 515 10.62 -14.05 24.28
N TYR A 516 10.62 -15.38 24.17
CA TYR A 516 11.23 -16.28 25.17
C TYR A 516 12.71 -15.94 25.33
N ASP A 517 13.48 -15.99 24.23
CA ASP A 517 14.93 -15.72 24.23
C ASP A 517 15.26 -14.38 24.92
N MET A 518 14.62 -13.28 24.50
CA MET A 518 14.92 -11.97 25.06
C MET A 518 14.44 -11.76 26.50
N ILE A 519 13.39 -12.46 26.95
CA ILE A 519 12.95 -12.41 28.36
C ILE A 519 13.92 -13.18 29.25
N GLU A 520 14.44 -14.32 28.76
CA GLU A 520 15.48 -15.08 29.44
C GLU A 520 16.76 -14.28 29.58
N ASP A 521 17.25 -13.70 28.49
CA ASP A 521 18.43 -12.83 28.49
C ASP A 521 18.24 -11.62 29.42
N TYR A 522 17.09 -10.93 29.35
CA TYR A 522 16.77 -9.83 30.25
C TYR A 522 16.85 -10.24 31.73
N ARG A 523 16.26 -11.38 32.10
CA ARG A 523 16.25 -11.88 33.49
C ARG A 523 17.64 -12.36 33.94
N ARG A 524 18.40 -13.00 33.06
CA ARG A 524 19.78 -13.43 33.32
C ARG A 524 20.68 -12.24 33.60
N ASP A 525 20.65 -11.25 32.72
CA ASP A 525 21.59 -10.12 32.74
C ASP A 525 21.25 -9.07 33.82
N ASN A 526 19.96 -8.81 34.06
CA ASN A 526 19.52 -7.74 34.97
C ASN A 526 19.14 -8.22 36.37
N LEU A 527 18.75 -9.50 36.53
CA LEU A 527 18.25 -10.05 37.79
C LEU A 527 19.05 -11.25 38.29
N GLN A 528 20.05 -11.73 37.52
CA GLN A 528 20.86 -12.92 37.83
C GLN A 528 20.00 -14.15 38.15
N ALA A 529 18.85 -14.26 37.47
CA ALA A 529 17.82 -15.25 37.77
C ALA A 529 17.48 -16.08 36.53
N GLU A 530 17.43 -17.40 36.69
CA GLU A 530 16.93 -18.31 35.68
C GLU A 530 15.42 -18.10 35.43
N THR A 531 14.95 -18.55 34.27
CA THR A 531 13.55 -18.46 33.87
C THR A 531 13.08 -19.87 33.53
N SER A 532 12.02 -20.33 34.18
CA SER A 532 11.36 -21.58 33.82
C SER A 532 10.03 -21.27 33.16
N TRP A 533 9.70 -22.01 32.10
CA TRP A 533 8.44 -21.85 31.37
C TRP A 533 7.50 -23.01 31.65
N ASP A 534 6.21 -22.70 31.81
CA ASP A 534 5.14 -23.68 31.97
C ASP A 534 4.28 -23.70 30.70
N GLU A 535 4.56 -24.65 29.82
CA GLU A 535 3.82 -24.83 28.55
C GLU A 535 2.32 -25.08 28.76
N HIS A 536 1.94 -25.74 29.87
CA HIS A 536 0.56 -26.06 30.17
C HIS A 536 -0.20 -24.82 30.67
N LEU A 537 0.38 -24.03 31.57
CA LEU A 537 -0.18 -22.73 31.95
C LEU A 537 -0.26 -21.80 30.74
N SER A 538 0.78 -21.77 29.90
CA SER A 538 0.76 -21.08 28.62
C SER A 538 -0.38 -21.57 27.70
N HIS A 539 -0.66 -22.87 27.64
CA HIS A 539 -1.84 -23.37 26.92
C HIS A 539 -3.15 -22.86 27.54
N CYS A 540 -3.31 -22.94 28.87
CA CYS A 540 -4.51 -22.51 29.59
C CYS A 540 -4.81 -21.00 29.49
N ILE A 541 -3.81 -20.15 29.25
CA ILE A 541 -4.02 -18.70 29.01
C ILE A 541 -4.33 -18.34 27.55
N SER A 542 -4.11 -19.24 26.59
CA SER A 542 -4.37 -18.98 25.16
C SER A 542 -5.82 -18.58 24.84
N PRO A 543 -6.88 -19.18 25.43
CA PRO A 543 -8.26 -18.80 25.13
C PRO A 543 -8.62 -17.36 25.53
N ALA A 544 -7.92 -16.78 26.52
CA ALA A 544 -8.15 -15.40 26.95
C ALA A 544 -7.80 -14.39 25.84
N LEU A 545 -6.74 -14.64 25.06
CA LEU A 545 -6.35 -13.76 23.95
C LEU A 545 -7.41 -13.71 22.84
N ALA A 546 -7.96 -14.87 22.47
CA ALA A 546 -9.05 -14.95 21.50
C ALA A 546 -10.32 -14.24 22.02
N ALA A 547 -10.63 -14.36 23.31
CA ALA A 547 -11.73 -13.64 23.94
C ALA A 547 -11.51 -12.11 23.93
N TYR A 548 -10.29 -11.62 24.17
CA TYR A 548 -9.99 -10.19 24.13
C TYR A 548 -10.13 -9.59 22.73
N GLU A 549 -9.67 -10.27 21.66
CA GLU A 549 -9.92 -9.78 20.30
C GLU A 549 -11.41 -9.80 19.96
N SER A 550 -12.13 -10.87 20.32
CA SER A 550 -13.58 -10.97 20.10
C SER A 550 -14.34 -9.86 20.82
N GLN A 551 -13.91 -9.48 22.02
CA GLN A 551 -14.42 -8.32 22.75
C GLN A 551 -14.06 -6.98 22.09
N CYS A 552 -12.87 -6.83 21.51
CA CYS A 552 -12.51 -5.63 20.73
C CYS A 552 -13.29 -5.49 19.42
N VAL A 553 -13.78 -6.59 18.83
CA VAL A 553 -14.68 -6.57 17.66
C VAL A 553 -16.13 -6.31 18.07
N THR A 554 -16.64 -7.03 19.07
CA THR A 554 -18.09 -7.08 19.37
C THR A 554 -18.54 -6.15 20.49
N GLY A 555 -17.62 -5.63 21.31
CA GLY A 555 -17.93 -4.95 22.57
C GLY A 555 -18.33 -5.90 23.71
N VAL A 556 -18.51 -7.21 23.45
CA VAL A 556 -19.02 -8.20 24.41
C VAL A 556 -17.90 -9.14 24.83
N SER A 557 -17.76 -9.39 26.13
CA SER A 557 -16.78 -10.33 26.67
C SER A 557 -17.33 -11.76 26.66
N TYR A 558 -16.57 -12.70 26.12
CA TYR A 558 -16.93 -14.13 26.02
C TYR A 558 -15.92 -15.00 26.81
N GLY A 559 -16.34 -16.19 27.24
CA GLY A 559 -15.43 -17.24 27.76
C GLY A 559 -14.78 -17.00 29.12
N ASN A 560 -14.92 -15.82 29.74
CA ASN A 560 -14.26 -15.46 31.01
C ASN A 560 -14.50 -16.48 32.15
N ALA A 561 -15.69 -17.06 32.27
CA ALA A 561 -16.00 -18.07 33.29
C ALA A 561 -15.17 -19.35 33.12
N LEU A 562 -15.13 -19.91 31.90
CA LEU A 562 -14.35 -21.12 31.57
C LEU A 562 -12.84 -20.87 31.70
N PHE A 563 -12.38 -19.67 31.34
CA PHE A 563 -11.00 -19.25 31.57
C PHE A 563 -10.65 -19.23 33.06
N GLN A 564 -11.47 -18.60 33.90
CA GLN A 564 -11.25 -18.58 35.35
C GLN A 564 -11.26 -19.99 35.97
N GLU A 565 -12.13 -20.87 35.50
CA GLU A 565 -12.20 -22.27 35.92
C GLU A 565 -10.92 -23.04 35.53
N SER A 566 -10.51 -22.98 34.26
CA SER A 566 -9.26 -23.57 33.77
C SER A 566 -8.05 -23.12 34.59
N ILE A 567 -7.95 -21.81 34.86
CA ILE A 567 -6.85 -21.25 35.65
C ILE A 567 -6.91 -21.70 37.12
N ARG A 568 -8.10 -21.77 37.74
CA ARG A 568 -8.27 -22.33 39.10
C ARG A 568 -7.85 -23.81 39.21
N HIS A 569 -8.08 -24.61 38.16
CA HIS A 569 -7.63 -26.01 38.13
C HIS A 569 -6.13 -26.15 37.83
N THR A 570 -5.54 -25.19 37.11
CA THR A 570 -4.10 -25.20 36.75
C THR A 570 -3.19 -24.75 37.89
N ILE A 571 -3.68 -23.86 38.79
CA ILE A 571 -2.90 -23.30 39.91
C ILE A 571 -3.11 -24.15 41.17
N PRO A 572 -2.06 -24.78 41.74
CA PRO A 572 -2.18 -25.53 42.98
C PRO A 572 -2.45 -24.64 44.20
N LEU A 573 -2.96 -25.23 45.28
CA LEU A 573 -3.07 -24.55 46.58
C LEU A 573 -1.70 -24.01 47.04
N ARG A 574 -1.69 -22.80 47.61
CA ARG A 574 -0.48 -22.02 47.97
C ARG A 574 0.37 -21.52 46.78
N PHE A 575 -0.21 -21.44 45.59
CA PHE A 575 0.34 -20.68 44.48
C PHE A 575 -0.55 -19.48 44.17
N ALA A 576 0.07 -18.37 43.78
CA ALA A 576 -0.59 -17.21 43.21
C ALA A 576 -0.27 -17.11 41.71
N PHE A 577 -1.12 -16.40 40.99
CA PHE A 577 -1.00 -16.18 39.56
C PHE A 577 -1.30 -14.72 39.23
N LYS A 578 -0.52 -14.13 38.33
CA LYS A 578 -0.67 -12.77 37.82
C LYS A 578 -0.35 -12.81 36.34
N ALA A 579 -1.18 -12.15 35.52
CA ALA A 579 -0.97 -12.05 34.09
C ALA A 579 -1.23 -10.63 33.59
N PHE A 580 -0.55 -10.26 32.51
CA PHE A 580 -0.65 -8.97 31.85
C PHE A 580 -0.83 -9.19 30.34
N PRO A 581 -2.06 -9.06 29.82
CA PRO A 581 -2.33 -9.05 28.38
C PRO A 581 -2.12 -7.65 27.78
N CYS A 582 -1.53 -7.61 26.59
CA CYS A 582 -1.34 -6.39 25.79
C CYS A 582 -1.61 -6.68 24.29
N GLN A 583 -1.98 -5.63 23.55
CA GLN A 583 -2.28 -5.69 22.11
C GLN A 583 -1.43 -4.69 21.35
N PHE A 584 -0.87 -5.14 20.23
CA PHE A 584 -0.05 -4.36 19.30
C PHE A 584 -0.61 -4.45 17.88
N ASP A 585 -0.32 -3.45 17.05
CA ASP A 585 -0.57 -3.39 15.61
C ASP A 585 0.64 -3.89 14.79
N HIS A 586 1.78 -4.13 15.46
CA HIS A 586 3.01 -4.68 14.89
C HIS A 586 3.34 -6.09 15.41
N ARG A 587 4.38 -6.71 14.83
CA ARG A 587 4.91 -8.04 15.22
C ARG A 587 6.40 -7.97 15.64
N GLU A 588 6.92 -6.77 15.89
CA GLU A 588 8.31 -6.55 16.28
C GLU A 588 8.55 -6.91 17.76
N SER A 589 9.26 -8.01 18.00
CA SER A 589 9.53 -8.56 19.32
C SER A 589 10.22 -7.55 20.26
N GLY A 590 11.27 -6.86 19.80
CA GLY A 590 12.00 -5.89 20.62
C GLY A 590 11.16 -4.71 21.09
N LYS A 591 10.26 -4.19 20.24
CA LYS A 591 9.30 -3.13 20.62
C LYS A 591 8.28 -3.65 21.64
N ILE A 592 7.82 -4.90 21.51
CA ILE A 592 6.93 -5.56 22.49
C ILE A 592 7.62 -5.68 23.85
N LEU A 593 8.87 -6.15 23.91
CA LEU A 593 9.63 -6.24 25.16
C LEU A 593 9.83 -4.86 25.80
N ALA A 594 10.23 -3.85 25.02
CA ALA A 594 10.38 -2.48 25.52
C ALA A 594 9.07 -1.95 26.14
N HIS A 595 7.91 -2.26 25.55
CA HIS A 595 6.61 -1.92 26.13
C HIS A 595 6.31 -2.69 27.43
N LEU A 596 6.62 -4.00 27.49
CA LEU A 596 6.51 -4.78 28.73
C LEU A 596 7.37 -4.19 29.86
N LEU A 597 8.58 -3.72 29.54
CA LEU A 597 9.49 -3.09 30.51
C LEU A 597 9.04 -1.68 30.96
N GLN A 598 8.15 -1.02 30.21
CA GLN A 598 7.52 0.25 30.62
C GLN A 598 6.29 0.04 31.52
N SER A 599 5.62 -1.11 31.43
CA SER A 599 4.44 -1.43 32.24
C SER A 599 4.84 -1.94 33.63
N LYS A 600 4.47 -1.20 34.69
CA LYS A 600 4.69 -1.62 36.09
C LYS A 600 4.21 -3.04 36.36
N VAL A 601 3.03 -3.41 35.82
CA VAL A 601 2.41 -4.73 36.05
C VAL A 601 3.23 -5.85 35.41
N ALA A 602 3.78 -5.64 34.22
CA ALA A 602 4.64 -6.62 33.55
C ALA A 602 6.04 -6.65 34.16
N VAL A 603 6.60 -5.52 34.60
CA VAL A 603 7.85 -5.46 35.36
C VAL A 603 7.75 -6.21 36.69
N ASP A 604 6.64 -6.09 37.43
CA ASP A 604 6.39 -6.88 38.64
C ASP A 604 6.41 -8.39 38.35
N ILE A 605 5.77 -8.79 37.24
CA ILE A 605 5.75 -10.18 36.79
C ILE A 605 7.18 -10.63 36.48
N LEU A 606 7.91 -9.91 35.61
CA LEU A 606 9.29 -10.20 35.22
C LEU A 606 10.28 -10.20 36.39
N ARG A 607 10.01 -9.44 37.47
CA ARG A 607 10.82 -9.37 38.70
C ARG A 607 10.35 -10.32 39.81
N THR A 608 9.32 -11.13 39.57
CA THR A 608 8.87 -12.10 40.57
C THR A 608 9.97 -13.14 40.84
N MET A 609 10.36 -13.24 42.11
CA MET A 609 11.32 -14.22 42.63
C MET A 609 10.67 -15.01 43.77
N SER A 610 10.71 -16.33 43.67
CA SER A 610 10.22 -17.28 44.68
C SER A 610 10.99 -18.59 44.50
N SER A 611 11.01 -19.43 45.53
CA SER A 611 11.60 -20.78 45.47
C SER A 611 10.93 -21.68 44.44
N PHE A 612 9.69 -21.36 44.05
CA PHE A 612 9.01 -21.94 42.89
C PHE A 612 8.35 -20.80 42.12
N VAL A 613 8.94 -20.44 40.97
CA VAL A 613 8.39 -19.48 40.00
C VAL A 613 8.43 -20.12 38.61
N HIS A 614 7.31 -20.04 37.89
CA HIS A 614 7.23 -20.46 36.49
C HIS A 614 6.48 -19.40 35.70
N PHE A 615 7.01 -19.06 34.54
CA PHE A 615 6.45 -18.08 33.62
C PHE A 615 5.60 -18.76 32.56
N ALA A 616 4.64 -18.01 32.01
CA ALA A 616 3.83 -18.43 30.89
C ALA A 616 3.72 -17.26 29.91
N LEU A 617 4.14 -17.47 28.67
CA LEU A 617 3.95 -16.55 27.56
C LEU A 617 3.02 -17.21 26.54
N ARG A 618 2.11 -16.43 25.95
CA ARG A 618 1.50 -16.75 24.65
C ARG A 618 1.32 -15.51 23.79
N VAL A 619 1.32 -15.73 22.49
CA VAL A 619 1.02 -14.78 21.42
C VAL A 619 -0.18 -15.30 20.62
N HIS A 620 -1.09 -14.41 20.25
CA HIS A 620 -2.17 -14.71 19.33
C HIS A 620 -2.26 -13.63 18.27
N ILE A 621 -2.14 -14.01 17.00
CA ILE A 621 -2.16 -13.09 15.87
C ILE A 621 -3.47 -13.27 15.11
N VAL A 622 -4.24 -12.19 14.98
CA VAL A 622 -5.47 -12.15 14.18
C VAL A 622 -5.23 -11.30 12.94
N PRO A 623 -5.08 -11.91 11.75
CA PRO A 623 -4.78 -11.19 10.52
C PRO A 623 -6.04 -10.56 9.94
N TYR A 624 -5.95 -9.26 9.65
CA TYR A 624 -6.92 -8.50 8.88
C TYR A 624 -6.35 -8.24 7.47
N ALA A 625 -7.09 -7.53 6.62
CA ALA A 625 -6.65 -7.20 5.26
C ALA A 625 -5.32 -6.41 5.22
N GLU A 626 -4.71 -6.28 4.04
CA GLU A 626 -3.66 -5.27 3.79
C GLU A 626 -2.42 -5.41 4.70
N ASN A 627 -2.09 -6.65 5.09
CA ASN A 627 -0.98 -7.00 5.98
C ASN A 627 -1.13 -6.47 7.44
N VAL A 628 -2.31 -5.94 7.80
CA VAL A 628 -2.66 -5.51 9.16
C VAL A 628 -2.98 -6.73 10.02
N ALA A 629 -2.55 -6.74 11.29
CA ALA A 629 -2.92 -7.78 12.25
C ALA A 629 -3.06 -7.21 13.67
N ALA A 630 -3.95 -7.80 14.47
CA ALA A 630 -3.92 -7.62 15.92
C ALA A 630 -2.97 -8.67 16.51
N THR A 631 -1.85 -8.22 17.07
CA THR A 631 -0.92 -9.08 17.81
C THR A 631 -1.23 -8.96 19.30
N TRP A 632 -1.80 -10.00 19.87
CA TRP A 632 -1.99 -10.11 21.32
C TRP A 632 -0.82 -10.86 21.95
N VAL A 633 -0.35 -10.38 23.10
CA VAL A 633 0.65 -11.05 23.93
C VAL A 633 0.12 -11.11 25.35
N ILE A 634 0.27 -12.24 26.03
CA ILE A 634 0.02 -12.35 27.47
C ILE A 634 1.24 -12.93 28.15
N LEU A 635 1.78 -12.16 29.10
CA LEU A 635 2.82 -12.61 30.00
C LEU A 635 2.19 -12.91 31.36
N GLY A 636 2.37 -14.11 31.85
CA GLY A 636 1.91 -14.58 33.15
C GLY A 636 3.03 -15.19 33.97
N VAL A 637 2.80 -15.26 35.28
CA VAL A 637 3.67 -15.97 36.23
C VAL A 637 2.80 -16.68 37.26
N LYS A 638 3.14 -17.95 37.55
CA LYS A 638 2.71 -18.65 38.77
C LYS A 638 3.87 -18.71 39.75
N TRP A 639 3.63 -18.40 41.01
CA TRP A 639 4.65 -18.51 42.05
C TRP A 639 4.06 -19.02 43.36
N ARG A 640 4.89 -19.69 44.16
CA ARG A 640 4.48 -20.16 45.49
C ARG A 640 4.39 -18.97 46.45
N THR A 641 3.26 -18.85 47.13
CA THR A 641 3.07 -17.90 48.23
C THR A 641 3.69 -18.47 49.51
N SER A 642 4.37 -17.61 50.27
CA SER A 642 4.93 -17.90 51.60
C SER A 642 3.85 -18.27 52.61
#